data_AF-A0A6A3LWY7-F1
#
_entry.id   AF-A0A6A3LWY7-F1
#
_cell.length_a   1.000
_cell.length_b   1.000
_cell.length_c   1.000
_cell.angle_alpha   90.00
_cell.angle_beta   90.00
_cell.angle_gamma   90.00
#
_symmetry.space_group_name_H-M   'P 1'
#
loop_
_entity.id
_entity.type
_entity.pdbx_description
1 polymer ?
#
loop_
_entity_poly.entity_id
_entity_poly.type
_entity_poly.pdbx_seq_one_letter_code
_entity_poly.pdbx_strand_id
1 'polypeptide(L)'
;MMRDPAAAADVLVVLAFDHTLVDVDSNVHIARELDVNLSNNVSSSSDRAKATDSLFMQLAQKRPPLSSADIRHAAERLPFSPQMVDAVRLAAEDFGATIKVLSDAPVLCVQTFLETHGLAQHVDEVVANPTHYEDGGKRLRVRSYQGPHVPPHGCSTCPKNLCKGKVLERVLQQHRYSRVLYVGAEAGDFCAATKLARDDVVFARAGEDGKAYELLSLLNTSPESVQAHILQWKAGEDTLAYFRDLFYRQYPECRASNAPEISLTSGGGFEVPRAVPPTHGKLLVVFDFDESLVNEDSDVFVFGSFHPELCQTLYERHAKKPIWPSVFDDMLQVLSEERPAVTPELIREKVARIPVQARMLDAIRMAVELFGAEVKVISDGNTFYIESMLEHQELRQHVKEVFANPVEYEAMDDGRTRLRIRPYHADHLEPHGCSWCPTNMCKGSILDSIRKVKPYSRVIYIGDGTGDFCPASRLSKNDVVLARSHLLSGEPYALQRRINANPGVVQAPVVPWSTGYDIYRRFAKFCQPPYAIPSSVPRISGSVLVIFDYDWSLINENSDTFIFQKLYPELLDTLRERRTKQPSWTKIMDDMLGDLAKDKPEITADMIRDVVARVPIQPRMLDAVCLAAEQYSADVKIVSDANAVYIESMLEHHDLAQQVSEVITNPAAFKPLDGGRSRLNVGPYHADDVDPHGCAWCPTNMCKGRIVDTLRRAHPYTSVLYVGDGSGDFCAATRLMKNDVVFARADEANGKSYGLQKRIDANPNMVQASVVPWSSGDDIYSQFAQFFDAPLL
;
A
#
# COMPACT_ATOMS: atom_id res chain seq x y z
N MET A 1 -18.66 38.75 -5.76
CA MET A 1 -18.47 38.36 -7.18
C MET A 1 -18.18 36.87 -7.19
N MET A 2 -19.06 36.05 -7.75
CA MET A 2 -18.77 34.62 -7.93
C MET A 2 -17.66 34.48 -8.98
N ARG A 3 -16.57 33.80 -8.61
CA ARG A 3 -15.44 33.52 -9.51
C ARG A 3 -15.85 32.52 -10.58
N ASP A 4 -15.25 32.68 -11.76
CA ASP A 4 -15.29 31.68 -12.83
C ASP A 4 -14.45 30.47 -12.40
N PRO A 5 -15.02 29.27 -12.21
CA PRO A 5 -14.30 28.07 -11.75
C PRO A 5 -13.21 27.60 -12.72
N ALA A 6 -13.25 28.04 -13.98
CA ALA A 6 -12.33 27.58 -15.03
C ALA A 6 -10.91 28.16 -14.93
N ALA A 7 -10.66 29.11 -14.01
CA ALA A 7 -9.36 29.80 -13.90
C ALA A 7 -8.67 29.62 -12.53
N ALA A 8 -9.09 28.69 -11.67
CA ALA A 8 -8.41 28.43 -10.40
C ALA A 8 -7.20 27.51 -10.59
N ALA A 9 -6.11 27.78 -9.86
CA ALA A 9 -4.95 26.89 -9.83
C ALA A 9 -5.33 25.58 -9.13
N ASP A 10 -5.17 24.46 -9.82
CA ASP A 10 -5.43 23.12 -9.27
C ASP A 10 -4.31 22.68 -8.31
N VAL A 11 -4.16 23.42 -7.22
CA VAL A 11 -3.12 23.27 -6.21
C VAL A 11 -3.78 23.19 -4.84
N LEU A 12 -3.39 22.20 -4.05
CA LEU A 12 -3.73 22.11 -2.63
C LEU A 12 -2.57 22.61 -1.79
N VAL A 13 -2.81 23.63 -0.97
CA VAL A 13 -1.89 24.06 0.07
C VAL A 13 -2.39 23.58 1.42
N VAL A 14 -1.57 22.77 2.09
CA VAL A 14 -1.86 22.25 3.43
C VAL A 14 -0.89 22.85 4.42
N LEU A 15 -1.42 23.53 5.44
CA LEU A 15 -0.61 24.21 6.45
C LEU A 15 -0.79 23.55 7.82
N ALA A 16 0.32 23.25 8.48
CA ALA A 16 0.32 23.09 9.93
C ALA A 16 0.07 24.46 10.60
N PHE A 17 -0.33 24.45 11.87
CA PHE A 17 -0.59 25.67 12.62
C PHE A 17 0.63 26.09 13.47
N ASP A 18 0.94 25.30 14.51
CA ASP A 18 2.04 25.55 15.42
C ASP A 18 3.39 25.51 14.68
N HIS A 19 4.26 26.46 15.02
CA HIS A 19 5.55 26.71 14.36
C HIS A 19 5.48 26.87 12.82
N THR A 20 4.30 27.11 12.24
CA THR A 20 4.09 27.27 10.79
C THR A 20 3.28 28.53 10.49
N LEU A 21 1.96 28.52 10.69
CA LEU A 21 1.13 29.71 10.58
C LEU A 21 1.38 30.68 11.74
N VAL A 22 1.65 30.12 12.93
CA VAL A 22 2.14 30.86 14.10
C VAL A 22 3.55 30.40 14.43
N ASP A 23 4.39 31.28 14.98
CA ASP A 23 5.81 30.98 15.20
C ASP A 23 6.09 30.14 16.46
N VAL A 24 5.07 29.94 17.27
CA VAL A 24 5.15 29.31 18.60
C VAL A 24 4.25 28.08 18.68
N ASP A 25 4.47 27.24 19.70
CA ASP A 25 3.45 26.30 20.16
C ASP A 25 2.31 27.11 20.82
N SER A 26 1.15 27.12 20.19
CA SER A 26 0.00 27.93 20.61
C SER A 26 -0.51 27.52 21.99
N ASN A 27 -0.52 26.23 22.33
CA ASN A 27 -0.98 25.75 23.63
C ASN A 27 -0.06 26.24 24.75
N VAL A 28 1.25 26.18 24.54
CA VAL A 28 2.26 26.68 25.48
C VAL A 28 2.17 28.19 25.62
N HIS A 29 2.02 28.92 24.51
CA HIS A 29 1.96 30.37 24.51
C HIS A 29 0.72 30.87 25.27
N ILE A 30 -0.46 30.39 24.90
CA ILE A 30 -1.75 30.76 25.53
C ILE A 30 -1.71 30.43 27.02
N ALA A 31 -1.21 29.26 27.40
CA ALA A 31 -1.13 28.89 28.81
C ALA A 31 -0.25 29.83 29.64
N ARG A 32 0.92 30.24 29.11
CA ARG A 32 1.83 31.18 29.79
C ARG A 32 1.24 32.57 29.92
N GLU A 33 0.51 33.02 28.91
CA GLU A 33 -0.16 34.30 28.92
C GLU A 33 -1.29 34.34 29.95
N LEU A 34 -2.03 33.23 30.08
CA LEU A 34 -3.12 33.10 31.05
C LEU A 34 -2.64 32.78 32.46
N ASP A 35 -1.52 32.07 32.64
CA ASP A 35 -0.85 31.83 33.93
C ASP A 35 0.62 31.39 33.76
N VAL A 36 1.56 32.30 34.05
CA VAL A 36 3.02 32.08 33.91
C VAL A 36 3.57 30.92 34.77
N ASN A 37 2.87 30.53 35.84
CA ASN A 37 3.33 29.48 36.76
C ASN A 37 2.77 28.09 36.43
N LEU A 38 2.03 27.95 35.32
CA LEU A 38 1.42 26.69 34.94
C LEU A 38 2.44 25.76 34.25
N SER A 39 2.71 24.60 34.84
CA SER A 39 3.54 23.55 34.23
C SER A 39 2.82 22.96 33.02
N ASN A 40 3.45 23.02 31.83
CA ASN A 40 2.87 22.51 30.59
C ASN A 40 3.72 21.38 29.99
N ASN A 41 3.17 20.17 29.95
CA ASN A 41 3.77 18.98 29.34
C ASN A 41 3.02 18.51 28.08
N VAL A 42 2.17 19.36 27.48
CA VAL A 42 1.30 19.01 26.33
C VAL A 42 2.09 18.46 25.16
N SER A 43 3.22 19.07 24.81
CA SER A 43 4.05 18.67 23.66
C SER A 43 4.61 17.24 23.75
N SER A 44 4.80 16.73 24.99
CA SER A 44 5.33 15.38 25.26
C SER A 44 4.24 14.29 25.37
N SER A 45 2.96 14.67 25.27
CA SER A 45 1.85 13.74 25.44
C SER A 45 1.59 12.91 24.18
N SER A 46 1.40 11.60 24.36
CA SER A 46 0.92 10.71 23.29
C SER A 46 -0.52 11.00 22.83
N ASP A 47 -1.27 11.78 23.61
CA ASP A 47 -2.59 12.30 23.29
C ASP A 47 -2.62 13.79 23.63
N ARG A 48 -2.35 14.63 22.62
CA ARG A 48 -2.18 16.08 22.81
C ARG A 48 -3.50 16.74 23.19
N ALA A 49 -4.62 16.31 22.59
CA ALA A 49 -5.95 16.85 22.90
C ALA A 49 -6.31 16.66 24.39
N LYS A 50 -6.09 15.47 24.94
CA LYS A 50 -6.37 15.18 26.36
C LYS A 50 -5.47 15.98 27.30
N ALA A 51 -4.20 16.17 26.94
CA ALA A 51 -3.28 16.98 27.72
C ALA A 51 -3.71 18.47 27.71
N THR A 52 -4.11 18.99 26.55
CA THR A 52 -4.60 20.36 26.40
C THR A 52 -5.94 20.57 27.13
N ASP A 53 -6.87 19.61 27.10
CA ASP A 53 -8.10 19.64 27.91
C ASP A 53 -7.78 19.75 29.40
N SER A 54 -6.85 18.93 29.89
CA SER A 54 -6.41 18.94 31.29
C SER A 54 -5.79 20.28 31.67
N LEU A 55 -5.04 20.91 30.77
CA LEU A 55 -4.44 22.23 30.96
C LEU A 55 -5.50 23.33 31.13
N PHE A 56 -6.49 23.38 30.22
CA PHE A 56 -7.59 24.36 30.33
C PHE A 56 -8.46 24.12 31.55
N MET A 57 -8.66 22.87 31.96
CA MET A 57 -9.38 22.55 33.21
C MET A 57 -8.64 23.02 34.45
N GLN A 58 -7.31 22.89 34.49
CA GLN A 58 -6.49 23.44 35.59
C GLN A 58 -6.53 24.96 35.62
N LEU A 59 -6.46 25.61 34.46
CA LEU A 59 -6.59 27.06 34.33
C LEU A 59 -7.94 27.55 34.89
N ALA A 60 -9.04 26.90 34.50
CA ALA A 60 -10.38 27.25 34.99
C ALA A 60 -10.54 27.07 36.52
N GLN A 61 -9.83 26.12 37.13
CA GLN A 61 -9.84 25.91 38.58
C GLN A 61 -8.99 26.95 39.33
N LYS A 62 -7.80 27.27 38.82
CA LYS A 62 -6.86 28.22 39.46
C LYS A 62 -7.28 29.67 39.30
N ARG A 63 -7.95 30.00 38.20
CA ARG A 63 -8.47 31.34 37.91
C ARG A 63 -9.95 31.26 37.52
N PRO A 64 -10.86 31.18 38.52
CA PRO A 64 -12.31 31.09 38.29
C PRO A 64 -12.96 32.18 37.40
N PRO A 65 -12.40 33.40 37.24
CA PRO A 65 -12.96 34.39 36.32
C PRO A 65 -12.46 34.27 34.86
N LEU A 66 -11.62 33.28 34.51
CA LEU A 66 -11.19 33.09 33.10
C LEU A 66 -12.40 32.79 32.22
N SER A 67 -12.67 33.73 31.31
CA SER A 67 -13.77 33.67 30.35
C SER A 67 -13.29 33.12 29.01
N SER A 68 -14.24 32.71 28.16
CA SER A 68 -13.97 32.38 26.76
C SER A 68 -13.32 33.53 25.99
N ALA A 69 -13.57 34.77 26.40
CA ALA A 69 -12.95 35.96 25.80
C ALA A 69 -11.45 36.04 26.11
N ASP A 70 -11.00 35.61 27.29
CA ASP A 70 -9.59 35.65 27.67
C ASP A 70 -8.76 34.66 26.84
N ILE A 71 -9.29 33.46 26.59
CA ILE A 71 -8.63 32.44 25.75
C ILE A 71 -8.58 32.92 24.28
N ARG A 72 -9.66 33.51 23.77
CA ARG A 72 -9.67 34.11 22.43
C ARG A 72 -8.69 35.26 22.33
N HIS A 73 -8.64 36.14 23.33
CA HIS A 73 -7.72 37.28 23.33
C HIS A 73 -6.25 36.86 23.39
N ALA A 74 -5.94 35.73 24.04
CA ALA A 74 -4.61 35.13 23.96
C ALA A 74 -4.33 34.53 22.56
N ALA A 75 -5.30 33.84 21.97
CA ALA A 75 -5.16 33.30 20.61
C ALA A 75 -5.01 34.40 19.53
N GLU A 76 -5.68 35.54 19.70
CA GLU A 76 -5.55 36.73 18.84
C GLU A 76 -4.12 37.30 18.80
N ARG A 77 -3.35 37.08 19.88
CA ARG A 77 -2.00 37.65 20.07
C ARG A 77 -0.88 36.67 19.78
N LEU A 78 -1.19 35.49 19.24
CA LEU A 78 -0.17 34.51 18.85
C LEU A 78 0.84 35.14 17.87
N PRO A 79 2.15 35.06 18.17
CA PRO A 79 3.19 35.53 17.25
C PRO A 79 3.14 34.80 15.92
N PHE A 80 3.27 35.54 14.82
CA PHE A 80 3.26 35.00 13.46
C PHE A 80 4.10 35.86 12.51
N SER A 81 4.46 35.28 11.37
CA SER A 81 5.08 36.00 10.25
C SER A 81 4.01 36.59 9.31
N PRO A 82 3.99 37.92 9.10
CA PRO A 82 3.10 38.54 8.11
C PRO A 82 3.26 37.97 6.70
N GLN A 83 4.49 37.61 6.31
CA GLN A 83 4.80 37.07 4.99
C GLN A 83 4.25 35.66 4.79
N MET A 84 4.14 34.86 5.85
CA MET A 84 3.44 33.57 5.79
C MET A 84 1.94 33.78 5.51
N VAL A 85 1.31 34.76 6.16
CA VAL A 85 -0.10 35.13 5.88
C VAL A 85 -0.25 35.63 4.44
N ASP A 86 0.69 36.45 3.96
CA ASP A 86 0.69 36.93 2.57
C ASP A 86 0.89 35.79 1.57
N ALA A 87 1.65 34.74 1.90
CA ALA A 87 1.80 33.56 1.05
C ALA A 87 0.47 32.79 0.91
N VAL A 88 -0.27 32.64 2.01
CA VAL A 88 -1.61 32.04 1.99
C VAL A 88 -2.58 32.87 1.15
N ARG A 89 -2.59 34.19 1.34
CA ARG A 89 -3.41 35.10 0.53
C ARG A 89 -3.05 35.03 -0.94
N LEU A 90 -1.77 35.01 -1.28
CA LEU A 90 -1.34 34.86 -2.67
C LEU A 90 -1.89 33.57 -3.28
N ALA A 91 -1.72 32.42 -2.62
CA ALA A 91 -2.21 31.15 -3.13
C ALA A 91 -3.75 31.16 -3.32
N ALA A 92 -4.50 31.63 -2.32
CA ALA A 92 -5.96 31.59 -2.31
C ALA A 92 -6.62 32.74 -3.11
N GLU A 93 -6.23 33.98 -2.83
CA GLU A 93 -6.81 35.18 -3.42
C GLU A 93 -6.30 35.39 -4.84
N ASP A 94 -4.99 35.34 -5.07
CA ASP A 94 -4.45 35.70 -6.39
C ASP A 94 -4.57 34.55 -7.40
N PHE A 95 -4.53 33.30 -6.96
CA PHE A 95 -4.50 32.12 -7.84
C PHE A 95 -5.62 31.10 -7.60
N GLY A 96 -6.42 31.23 -6.54
CA GLY A 96 -7.57 30.34 -6.31
C GLY A 96 -7.20 28.91 -5.88
N ALA A 97 -6.01 28.70 -5.32
CA ALA A 97 -5.63 27.41 -4.76
C ALA A 97 -6.53 27.01 -3.58
N THR A 98 -6.76 25.71 -3.39
CA THR A 98 -7.45 25.21 -2.19
C THR A 98 -6.52 25.25 -0.99
N ILE A 99 -6.96 25.83 0.12
CA ILE A 99 -6.18 25.93 1.36
C ILE A 99 -6.83 25.10 2.46
N LYS A 100 -6.05 24.24 3.12
CA LYS A 100 -6.49 23.49 4.29
C LYS A 100 -5.51 23.60 5.44
N VAL A 101 -6.02 23.63 6.67
CA VAL A 101 -5.20 23.70 7.89
C VAL A 101 -5.36 22.41 8.69
N LEU A 102 -4.24 21.75 9.01
CA LEU A 102 -4.19 20.52 9.81
C LEU A 102 -3.41 20.75 11.11
N SER A 103 -4.09 20.69 12.26
CA SER A 103 -3.48 21.11 13.53
C SER A 103 -3.85 20.23 14.73
N ASP A 104 -2.88 19.97 15.61
CA ASP A 104 -3.12 19.39 16.93
C ASP A 104 -3.63 20.43 17.96
N ALA A 105 -3.66 21.72 17.59
CA ALA A 105 -4.21 22.76 18.43
C ALA A 105 -5.75 22.63 18.56
N PRO A 106 -6.35 23.23 19.61
CA PRO A 106 -7.79 23.37 19.71
C PRO A 106 -8.35 24.15 18.52
N VAL A 107 -9.42 23.66 17.90
CA VAL A 107 -10.02 24.30 16.71
C VAL A 107 -10.43 25.75 16.96
N LEU A 108 -10.88 26.08 18.18
CA LEU A 108 -11.16 27.45 18.61
C LEU A 108 -9.96 28.38 18.41
N CYS A 109 -8.76 27.94 18.76
CA CYS A 109 -7.55 28.77 18.68
C CYS A 109 -7.16 29.03 17.22
N VAL A 110 -7.20 27.97 16.40
CA VAL A 110 -6.94 28.06 14.95
C VAL A 110 -7.94 28.99 14.28
N GLN A 111 -9.24 28.80 14.53
CA GLN A 111 -10.29 29.64 13.95
C GLN A 111 -10.18 31.09 14.38
N THR A 112 -9.92 31.35 15.67
CA THR A 112 -9.74 32.71 16.20
C THR A 112 -8.58 33.40 15.47
N PHE A 113 -7.44 32.74 15.33
CA PHE A 113 -6.31 33.29 14.59
C PHE A 113 -6.66 33.60 13.12
N LEU A 114 -7.32 32.67 12.43
CA LEU A 114 -7.72 32.86 11.03
C LEU A 114 -8.71 34.03 10.88
N GLU A 115 -9.65 34.19 11.81
CA GLU A 115 -10.60 35.32 11.83
C GLU A 115 -9.88 36.66 12.05
N THR A 116 -9.03 36.75 13.07
CA THR A 116 -8.28 37.97 13.41
C THR A 116 -7.40 38.47 12.28
N HIS A 117 -6.84 37.55 11.49
CA HIS A 117 -5.92 37.87 10.39
C HIS A 117 -6.61 37.86 9.01
N GLY A 118 -7.94 37.75 8.97
CA GLY A 118 -8.73 37.81 7.74
C GLY A 118 -8.52 36.62 6.79
N LEU A 119 -8.05 35.48 7.30
CA LEU A 119 -7.83 34.25 6.53
C LEU A 119 -9.02 33.28 6.55
N ALA A 120 -10.01 33.49 7.42
CA ALA A 120 -11.12 32.53 7.60
C ALA A 120 -11.91 32.25 6.30
N GLN A 121 -12.04 33.23 5.42
CA GLN A 121 -12.71 33.08 4.11
C GLN A 121 -11.80 32.48 3.01
N HIS A 122 -10.51 32.35 3.28
CA HIS A 122 -9.49 31.85 2.36
C HIS A 122 -9.04 30.42 2.70
N VAL A 123 -9.52 29.85 3.80
CA VAL A 123 -9.24 28.48 4.22
C VAL A 123 -10.50 27.63 4.02
N ASP A 124 -10.42 26.65 3.12
CA ASP A 124 -11.54 25.78 2.76
C ASP A 124 -11.90 24.78 3.85
N GLU A 125 -10.92 24.31 4.63
CA GLU A 125 -11.15 23.39 5.73
C GLU A 125 -10.12 23.54 6.84
N VAL A 126 -10.59 23.53 8.09
CA VAL A 126 -9.76 23.40 9.28
C VAL A 126 -10.04 22.05 9.92
N VAL A 127 -9.02 21.19 9.97
CA VAL A 127 -9.07 19.92 10.70
C VAL A 127 -8.19 20.04 11.94
N ALA A 128 -8.84 20.15 13.08
CA ALA A 128 -8.20 20.34 14.37
C ALA A 128 -9.01 19.67 15.50
N ASN A 129 -8.46 19.68 16.71
CA ASN A 129 -9.11 19.05 17.86
C ASN A 129 -10.38 19.85 18.25
N PRO A 130 -11.59 19.24 18.21
CA PRO A 130 -12.84 19.95 18.46
C PRO A 130 -12.93 20.49 19.89
N THR A 131 -13.54 21.66 20.02
CA THR A 131 -13.72 22.36 21.30
C THR A 131 -15.19 22.64 21.58
N HIS A 132 -15.59 22.50 22.84
CA HIS A 132 -16.91 22.91 23.31
C HIS A 132 -16.82 23.58 24.68
N TYR A 133 -17.85 24.36 25.04
CA TYR A 133 -17.92 25.00 26.34
C TYR A 133 -18.87 24.27 27.29
N GLU A 134 -18.49 24.21 28.55
CA GLU A 134 -19.31 23.72 29.67
C GLU A 134 -19.54 24.86 30.67
N ASP A 135 -20.46 24.65 31.63
CA ASP A 135 -20.76 25.58 32.72
C ASP A 135 -21.09 27.02 32.28
N GLY A 136 -21.86 27.15 31.21
CA GLY A 136 -22.31 28.45 30.70
C GLY A 136 -21.19 29.31 30.08
N GLY A 137 -20.17 28.67 29.49
CA GLY A 137 -19.07 29.37 28.81
C GLY A 137 -17.80 29.54 29.65
N LYS A 138 -17.78 28.99 30.87
CA LYS A 138 -16.68 29.14 31.84
C LYS A 138 -15.60 28.07 31.73
N ARG A 139 -15.89 26.94 31.08
CA ARG A 139 -14.92 25.85 30.91
C ARG A 139 -14.80 25.49 29.44
N LEU A 140 -13.62 25.69 28.86
CA LEU A 140 -13.29 25.21 27.53
C LEU A 140 -12.84 23.76 27.64
N ARG A 141 -13.47 22.88 26.85
CA ARG A 141 -13.10 21.49 26.72
C ARG A 141 -12.51 21.22 25.35
N VAL A 142 -11.52 20.34 25.29
CA VAL A 142 -10.86 19.90 24.06
C VAL A 142 -11.08 18.40 23.93
N ARG A 143 -11.54 17.95 22.77
CA ARG A 143 -11.69 16.53 22.45
C ARG A 143 -10.75 16.14 21.33
N SER A 144 -10.31 14.89 21.35
CA SER A 144 -9.51 14.31 20.27
C SER A 144 -10.34 14.30 18.98
N TYR A 145 -9.74 14.73 17.87
CA TYR A 145 -10.36 14.60 16.55
C TYR A 145 -10.67 13.13 16.22
N GLN A 146 -9.74 12.23 16.53
CA GLN A 146 -9.91 10.77 16.49
C GLN A 146 -10.32 10.27 17.87
N GLY A 147 -11.59 10.52 18.23
CA GLY A 147 -12.17 10.13 19.51
C GLY A 147 -12.50 8.63 19.64
N PRO A 148 -13.11 8.20 20.76
CA PRO A 148 -13.34 6.78 21.11
C PRO A 148 -14.21 5.99 20.11
N HIS A 149 -14.98 6.69 19.29
CA HIS A 149 -15.86 6.12 18.27
C HIS A 149 -15.17 5.95 16.90
N VAL A 150 -13.91 6.37 16.79
CA VAL A 150 -13.09 6.23 15.60
C VAL A 150 -11.99 5.21 15.92
N PRO A 151 -11.84 4.12 15.15
CA PRO A 151 -10.75 3.19 15.34
C PRO A 151 -9.40 3.92 15.37
N PRO A 152 -8.47 3.55 16.28
CA PRO A 152 -7.16 4.17 16.32
C PRO A 152 -6.48 4.03 14.96
N HIS A 153 -5.93 5.14 14.47
CA HIS A 153 -5.45 5.25 13.09
C HIS A 153 -4.19 4.41 12.77
N GLY A 154 -3.71 3.58 13.71
CA GLY A 154 -2.63 2.61 13.53
C GLY A 154 -1.26 3.19 13.20
N CYS A 155 -1.08 4.53 13.28
CA CYS A 155 0.17 5.18 12.94
C CYS A 155 1.09 5.22 14.17
N SER A 156 2.33 4.78 14.01
CA SER A 156 3.34 4.78 15.07
C SER A 156 3.98 6.15 15.31
N THR A 157 3.85 7.10 14.36
CA THR A 157 4.52 8.41 14.41
C THR A 157 3.59 9.57 14.77
N CYS A 158 2.27 9.38 14.68
CA CYS A 158 1.29 10.43 15.00
C CYS A 158 0.76 10.29 16.44
N PRO A 159 0.43 11.41 17.10
CA PRO A 159 -0.25 11.37 18.38
C PRO A 159 -1.68 10.80 18.21
N LYS A 160 -2.19 10.14 19.25
CA LYS A 160 -3.47 9.41 19.21
C LYS A 160 -4.67 10.28 18.86
N ASN A 161 -4.58 11.59 19.04
CA ASN A 161 -5.70 12.50 18.85
C ASN A 161 -5.96 12.88 17.39
N LEU A 162 -4.93 12.93 16.54
CA LEU A 162 -5.04 13.36 15.14
C LEU A 162 -3.85 12.86 14.32
N CYS A 163 -4.12 12.07 13.29
CA CYS A 163 -3.15 11.67 12.30
C CYS A 163 -3.27 12.54 11.03
N LYS A 164 -2.36 13.51 10.87
CA LYS A 164 -2.36 14.42 9.71
C LYS A 164 -2.23 13.69 8.38
N GLY A 165 -1.45 12.61 8.31
CA GLY A 165 -1.32 11.79 7.10
C GLY A 165 -2.62 11.09 6.70
N LYS A 166 -3.41 10.58 7.65
CA LYS A 166 -4.72 9.98 7.36
C LYS A 166 -5.76 11.00 6.90
N VAL A 167 -5.72 12.20 7.48
CA VAL A 167 -6.58 13.30 7.03
C VAL A 167 -6.20 13.71 5.61
N LEU A 168 -4.91 13.83 5.31
CA LEU A 168 -4.44 14.16 3.97
C LEU A 168 -4.82 13.07 2.95
N GLU A 169 -4.66 11.78 3.28
CA GLU A 169 -5.14 10.68 2.43
C GLU A 169 -6.63 10.83 2.09
N ARG A 170 -7.48 11.16 3.09
CA ARG A 170 -8.92 11.39 2.86
C ARG A 170 -9.17 12.59 1.93
N VAL A 171 -8.44 13.69 2.13
CA VAL A 171 -8.57 14.87 1.26
C VAL A 171 -8.20 14.53 -0.19
N LEU A 172 -7.10 13.81 -0.39
CA LEU A 172 -6.62 13.41 -1.71
C LEU A 172 -7.51 12.33 -2.37
N GLN A 173 -8.28 11.57 -1.59
CA GLN A 173 -9.33 10.69 -2.11
C GLN A 173 -10.55 11.46 -2.63
N GLN A 174 -10.85 12.62 -2.06
CA GLN A 174 -12.01 13.44 -2.44
C GLN A 174 -11.72 14.31 -3.66
N HIS A 175 -10.50 14.81 -3.79
CA HIS A 175 -10.07 15.61 -4.92
C HIS A 175 -8.61 15.33 -5.24
N ARG A 176 -8.35 15.02 -6.51
CA ARG A 176 -6.99 14.92 -7.03
C ARG A 176 -6.51 16.30 -7.47
N TYR A 177 -5.48 16.81 -6.80
CA TYR A 177 -4.83 18.08 -7.14
C TYR A 177 -3.62 17.83 -8.04
N SER A 178 -3.36 18.71 -9.00
CA SER A 178 -2.16 18.67 -9.85
C SER A 178 -0.85 18.87 -9.07
N ARG A 179 -0.94 19.53 -7.91
CA ARG A 179 0.17 19.76 -6.97
C ARG A 179 -0.34 19.85 -5.54
N VAL A 180 0.39 19.26 -4.61
CA VAL A 180 0.21 19.47 -3.17
C VAL A 180 1.44 20.16 -2.58
N LEU A 181 1.22 21.25 -1.87
CA LEU A 181 2.22 21.98 -1.09
C LEU A 181 1.91 21.76 0.38
N TYR A 182 2.75 21.01 1.09
CA TYR A 182 2.59 20.79 2.53
C TYR A 182 3.60 21.62 3.30
N VAL A 183 3.14 22.53 4.16
CA VAL A 183 4.00 23.39 4.99
C VAL A 183 3.88 22.96 6.45
N GLY A 184 5.00 22.59 7.07
CA GLY A 184 5.03 22.10 8.44
C GLY A 184 6.38 22.24 9.14
N ALA A 185 6.42 21.86 10.41
CA ALA A 185 7.60 21.98 11.27
C ALA A 185 7.73 20.84 12.30
N GLU A 186 6.64 20.24 12.76
CA GLU A 186 6.65 19.33 13.90
C GLU A 186 6.70 17.86 13.49
N ALA A 187 7.01 16.95 14.43
CA ALA A 187 7.06 15.51 14.16
C ALA A 187 5.76 14.95 13.54
N GLY A 188 4.60 15.47 13.95
CA GLY A 188 3.29 15.05 13.43
C GLY A 188 3.07 15.34 11.93
N ASP A 189 3.86 16.24 11.35
CA ASP A 189 3.81 16.60 9.94
C ASP A 189 4.51 15.55 9.05
N PHE A 190 5.45 14.78 9.61
CA PHE A 190 6.21 13.77 8.86
C PHE A 190 5.29 12.71 8.25
N CYS A 191 4.27 12.27 8.99
CA CYS A 191 3.30 11.32 8.47
C CYS A 191 2.57 11.86 7.24
N ALA A 192 2.25 13.16 7.20
CA ALA A 192 1.62 13.77 6.01
C ALA A 192 2.60 13.88 4.84
N ALA A 193 3.87 14.22 5.11
CA ALA A 193 4.93 14.25 4.10
C ALA A 193 5.09 12.90 3.37
N THR A 194 4.97 11.77 4.08
CA THR A 194 5.03 10.43 3.46
C THR A 194 3.86 10.11 2.49
N LYS A 195 2.81 10.93 2.46
CA LYS A 195 1.62 10.73 1.60
C LYS A 195 1.70 11.49 0.29
N LEU A 196 2.68 12.37 0.17
CA LEU A 196 2.84 13.23 -0.98
C LEU A 196 3.46 12.48 -2.16
N ALA A 197 3.05 12.83 -3.37
CA ALA A 197 3.56 12.30 -4.62
C ALA A 197 4.95 12.87 -4.96
N ARG A 198 5.62 12.28 -5.95
CA ARG A 198 6.98 12.72 -6.35
C ARG A 198 7.04 14.18 -6.78
N ASP A 199 5.98 14.66 -7.41
CA ASP A 199 5.86 16.04 -7.87
C ASP A 199 5.42 16.99 -6.73
N ASP A 200 4.94 16.50 -5.60
CA ASP A 200 4.53 17.37 -4.51
C ASP A 200 5.72 17.99 -3.76
N VAL A 201 5.46 18.97 -2.89
CA VAL A 201 6.50 19.69 -2.15
C VAL A 201 6.19 19.71 -0.66
N VAL A 202 7.19 19.35 0.14
CA VAL A 202 7.20 19.50 1.61
C VAL A 202 8.09 20.67 1.98
N PHE A 203 7.52 21.68 2.63
CA PHE A 203 8.25 22.80 3.23
C PHE A 203 8.47 22.51 4.71
N ALA A 204 9.71 22.18 5.06
CA ALA A 204 10.11 21.90 6.43
C ALA A 204 10.84 23.10 7.03
N ARG A 205 10.36 23.58 8.19
CA ARG A 205 11.00 24.72 8.87
C ARG A 205 12.41 24.36 9.35
N ALA A 206 13.40 25.13 8.94
CA ALA A 206 14.75 25.09 9.49
C ALA A 206 14.74 25.86 10.82
N GLY A 207 15.28 25.25 11.88
CA GLY A 207 15.30 25.88 13.19
C GLY A 207 16.46 26.87 13.39
N GLU A 208 16.41 27.58 14.51
CA GLU A 208 17.38 28.62 14.88
C GLU A 208 18.57 28.01 15.65
N ASP A 209 19.73 28.67 15.61
CA ASP A 209 20.94 28.31 16.38
C ASP A 209 21.42 26.85 16.23
N GLY A 210 21.23 26.26 15.05
CA GLY A 210 21.73 24.92 14.72
C GLY A 210 20.87 23.76 15.25
N LYS A 211 19.69 24.02 15.81
CA LYS A 211 18.71 22.98 16.16
C LYS A 211 17.57 22.96 15.15
N ALA A 212 17.52 21.95 14.28
CA ALA A 212 16.42 21.78 13.35
C ALA A 212 15.10 21.47 14.08
N TYR A 213 13.98 21.91 13.53
CA TYR A 213 12.67 21.43 13.96
C TYR A 213 12.52 19.94 13.64
N GLU A 214 11.58 19.28 14.31
CA GLU A 214 11.44 17.82 14.28
C GLU A 214 11.11 17.28 12.89
N LEU A 215 10.26 17.96 12.11
CA LEU A 215 9.95 17.54 10.73
C LEU A 215 11.22 17.47 9.88
N LEU A 216 12.01 18.53 9.88
CA LEU A 216 13.25 18.58 9.09
C LEU A 216 14.25 17.52 9.57
N SER A 217 14.33 17.30 10.89
CA SER A 217 15.19 16.25 11.46
C SER A 217 14.77 14.87 10.96
N LEU A 218 13.47 14.55 11.00
CA LEU A 218 12.91 13.28 10.53
C LEU A 218 13.08 13.09 9.02
N LEU A 219 12.88 14.13 8.23
CA LEU A 219 13.11 14.11 6.78
C LEU A 219 14.58 13.85 6.44
N ASN A 220 15.51 14.40 7.20
CA ASN A 220 16.94 14.17 6.99
C ASN A 220 17.40 12.77 7.45
N THR A 221 16.79 12.20 8.49
CA THR A 221 17.13 10.85 8.97
C THR A 221 16.47 9.74 8.15
N SER A 222 15.38 10.05 7.45
CA SER A 222 14.57 9.09 6.68
C SER A 222 14.18 9.63 5.29
N PRO A 223 15.12 10.11 4.45
CA PRO A 223 14.79 10.76 3.18
C PRO A 223 14.05 9.83 2.21
N GLU A 224 14.36 8.52 2.25
CA GLU A 224 13.72 7.48 1.42
C GLU A 224 12.23 7.27 1.75
N SER A 225 11.74 7.75 2.90
CA SER A 225 10.33 7.64 3.31
C SER A 225 9.43 8.69 2.65
N VAL A 226 10.00 9.69 1.98
CA VAL A 226 9.28 10.79 1.35
C VAL A 226 9.77 10.94 -0.09
N GLN A 227 8.88 10.65 -1.04
CA GLN A 227 9.17 10.79 -2.48
C GLN A 227 9.02 12.23 -2.99
N ALA A 228 8.35 13.10 -2.23
CA ALA A 228 8.11 14.50 -2.56
C ALA A 228 9.38 15.35 -2.45
N HIS A 229 9.39 16.48 -3.14
CA HIS A 229 10.49 17.44 -3.07
C HIS A 229 10.53 18.12 -1.69
N ILE A 230 11.67 18.02 -1.00
CA ILE A 230 11.85 18.63 0.32
C ILE A 230 12.51 19.99 0.16
N LEU A 231 11.87 21.04 0.67
CA LEU A 231 12.40 22.39 0.76
C LEU A 231 12.48 22.83 2.21
N GLN A 232 13.54 23.57 2.52
CA GLN A 232 13.72 24.17 3.83
C GLN A 232 13.34 25.65 3.78
N TRP A 233 12.63 26.12 4.80
CA TRP A 233 12.31 27.54 4.98
C TRP A 233 12.70 28.00 6.39
N LYS A 234 13.19 29.22 6.55
CA LYS A 234 13.59 29.79 7.85
C LYS A 234 12.62 30.85 8.33
N ALA A 235 12.17 31.69 7.40
CA ALA A 235 11.23 32.78 7.67
C ALA A 235 10.09 32.78 6.64
N GLY A 236 8.98 33.45 6.95
CA GLY A 236 7.82 33.48 6.06
C GLY A 236 8.13 34.09 4.68
N GLU A 237 9.17 34.93 4.59
CA GLU A 237 9.73 35.45 3.35
C GLU A 237 10.14 34.34 2.37
N ASP A 238 10.70 33.23 2.85
CA ASP A 238 11.16 32.11 2.02
C ASP A 238 9.95 31.42 1.36
N THR A 239 8.92 31.14 2.16
CA THR A 239 7.67 30.53 1.68
C THR A 239 6.95 31.47 0.70
N LEU A 240 6.85 32.76 1.01
CA LEU A 240 6.26 33.76 0.12
C LEU A 240 7.03 33.90 -1.19
N ALA A 241 8.36 33.91 -1.15
CA ALA A 241 9.20 33.99 -2.34
C ALA A 241 9.01 32.77 -3.25
N TYR A 242 8.98 31.56 -2.66
CA TYR A 242 8.73 30.34 -3.41
C TYR A 242 7.32 30.33 -4.02
N PHE A 243 6.30 30.68 -3.24
CA PHE A 243 4.92 30.71 -3.72
C PHE A 243 4.77 31.71 -4.87
N ARG A 244 5.39 32.88 -4.77
CA ARG A 244 5.46 33.84 -5.89
C ARG A 244 6.09 33.20 -7.12
N ASP A 245 7.25 32.58 -6.99
CA ASP A 245 7.93 31.97 -8.14
C ASP A 245 7.10 30.85 -8.78
N LEU A 246 6.58 29.94 -7.96
CA LEU A 246 5.76 28.82 -8.39
C LEU A 246 4.50 29.30 -9.12
N PHE A 247 3.65 30.09 -8.46
CA PHE A 247 2.34 30.45 -8.99
C PHE A 247 2.46 31.38 -10.21
N TYR A 248 3.34 32.39 -10.18
CA TYR A 248 3.49 33.30 -11.32
C TYR A 248 4.13 32.63 -12.55
N ARG A 249 4.96 31.59 -12.37
CA ARG A 249 5.60 30.90 -13.51
C ARG A 249 4.80 29.70 -14.01
N GLN A 250 4.21 28.92 -13.11
CA GLN A 250 3.55 27.66 -13.48
C GLN A 250 2.04 27.77 -13.66
N TYR A 251 1.41 28.80 -13.08
CA TYR A 251 -0.04 29.04 -13.19
C TYR A 251 -0.39 30.48 -13.62
N PRO A 252 0.30 31.08 -14.61
CA PRO A 252 0.07 32.46 -15.02
C PRO A 252 -1.36 32.73 -15.52
N GLU A 253 -2.01 31.71 -16.10
CA GLU A 253 -3.39 31.74 -16.57
C GLU A 253 -4.43 31.80 -15.44
N CYS A 254 -4.07 31.37 -14.23
CA CYS A 254 -4.96 31.35 -13.07
C CYS A 254 -4.97 32.67 -12.30
N ARG A 255 -4.15 33.63 -12.70
CA ARG A 255 -3.95 34.89 -11.98
C ARG A 255 -5.18 35.77 -12.06
N ALA A 256 -5.67 36.20 -10.90
CA ALA A 256 -6.78 37.15 -10.79
C ALA A 256 -6.41 38.51 -11.42
N SER A 257 -7.35 39.13 -12.14
CA SER A 257 -7.12 40.40 -12.87
C SER A 257 -6.69 41.57 -11.97
N ASN A 258 -6.96 41.50 -10.67
CA ASN A 258 -6.60 42.53 -9.69
C ASN A 258 -5.30 42.23 -8.92
N ALA A 259 -4.63 41.10 -9.21
CA ALA A 259 -3.40 40.72 -8.51
C ALA A 259 -2.24 41.67 -8.91
N PRO A 260 -1.42 42.16 -7.96
CA PRO A 260 -0.37 43.14 -8.22
C PRO A 260 0.70 42.63 -9.21
N GLU A 261 1.20 43.51 -10.09
CA GLU A 261 2.33 43.20 -10.98
C GLU A 261 3.63 43.17 -10.18
N ILE A 262 4.27 41.99 -10.10
CA ILE A 262 5.51 41.81 -9.34
C ILE A 262 6.65 41.50 -10.31
N SER A 263 7.74 42.27 -10.21
CA SER A 263 8.99 41.97 -10.92
C SER A 263 9.70 40.80 -10.23
N LEU A 264 9.79 39.65 -10.88
CA LEU A 264 10.51 38.48 -10.39
C LEU A 264 12.02 38.81 -10.34
N THR A 265 12.54 39.21 -9.19
CA THR A 265 13.98 39.43 -9.03
C THR A 265 14.72 38.10 -9.05
N SER A 266 15.77 37.99 -9.87
CA SER A 266 16.70 36.86 -9.89
C SER A 266 17.48 36.80 -8.57
N GLY A 267 16.98 36.07 -7.58
CA GLY A 267 17.64 35.89 -6.30
C GLY A 267 17.13 34.66 -5.56
N GLY A 268 18.03 33.71 -5.29
CA GLY A 268 17.80 32.48 -4.53
C GLY A 268 17.71 31.25 -5.42
N GLY A 269 18.77 30.43 -5.43
CA GLY A 269 18.92 29.23 -6.28
C GLY A 269 18.01 28.07 -5.89
N PHE A 270 16.70 28.25 -5.96
CA PHE A 270 15.73 27.17 -5.89
C PHE A 270 15.45 26.67 -7.30
N GLU A 271 15.92 25.47 -7.64
CA GLU A 271 15.44 24.75 -8.82
C GLU A 271 14.01 24.30 -8.53
N VAL A 272 13.03 25.06 -9.03
CA VAL A 272 11.63 24.63 -9.01
C VAL A 272 11.48 23.47 -10.00
N PRO A 273 11.09 22.26 -9.56
CA PRO A 273 10.87 21.12 -10.45
C PRO A 273 9.84 21.51 -11.52
N ARG A 274 10.23 21.41 -12.79
CA ARG A 274 9.28 21.54 -13.90
C ARG A 274 8.42 20.28 -13.91
N ALA A 275 7.09 20.45 -13.85
CA ALA A 275 6.20 19.41 -14.34
C ALA A 275 6.68 19.00 -15.73
N VAL A 276 7.01 17.72 -15.92
CA VAL A 276 7.35 17.21 -17.24
C VAL A 276 6.13 17.46 -18.12
N PRO A 277 6.25 18.22 -19.22
CA PRO A 277 5.12 18.41 -20.12
C PRO A 277 4.63 17.05 -20.57
N PRO A 278 3.31 16.76 -20.54
CA PRO A 278 2.80 15.51 -21.03
C PRO A 278 3.26 15.34 -22.47
N THR A 279 4.10 14.33 -22.74
CA THR A 279 4.40 13.92 -24.11
C THR A 279 3.19 13.17 -24.63
N HIS A 280 2.14 13.92 -24.97
CA HIS A 280 0.84 13.35 -25.28
C HIS A 280 0.93 12.30 -26.39
N GLY A 281 0.41 11.12 -26.09
CA GLY A 281 0.03 10.13 -27.10
C GLY A 281 1.14 9.25 -27.66
N LYS A 282 2.31 9.15 -26.99
CA LYS A 282 3.35 8.15 -27.32
C LYS A 282 3.23 6.85 -26.53
N LEU A 283 2.43 6.82 -25.46
CA LEU A 283 2.15 5.64 -24.64
C LEU A 283 0.73 5.13 -24.91
N LEU A 284 0.58 3.84 -25.17
CA LEU A 284 -0.71 3.14 -25.26
C LEU A 284 -0.83 2.19 -24.07
N VAL A 285 -1.93 2.27 -23.33
CA VAL A 285 -2.29 1.32 -22.29
C VAL A 285 -3.57 0.61 -22.73
N VAL A 286 -3.53 -0.72 -22.78
CA VAL A 286 -4.66 -1.55 -23.23
C VAL A 286 -5.09 -2.46 -22.10
N PHE A 287 -6.36 -2.41 -21.74
CA PHE A 287 -6.98 -3.29 -20.75
C PHE A 287 -7.87 -4.33 -21.41
N ASP A 288 -7.78 -5.57 -20.96
CA ASP A 288 -8.93 -6.47 -20.94
C ASP A 288 -9.94 -6.03 -19.85
N PHE A 289 -11.20 -6.43 -19.97
CA PHE A 289 -12.24 -6.00 -19.04
C PHE A 289 -12.51 -7.03 -17.94
N ASP A 290 -13.15 -8.14 -18.29
CA ASP A 290 -13.56 -9.20 -17.37
C ASP A 290 -12.34 -9.78 -16.67
N GLU A 291 -12.42 -9.97 -15.35
CA GLU A 291 -11.28 -10.47 -14.55
C GLU A 291 -9.95 -9.70 -14.78
N SER A 292 -10.02 -8.44 -15.21
CA SER A 292 -8.85 -7.60 -15.44
C SER A 292 -9.09 -6.18 -14.92
N LEU A 293 -9.89 -5.39 -15.63
CA LEU A 293 -10.34 -4.08 -15.17
C LEU A 293 -11.36 -4.24 -14.03
N VAL A 294 -12.27 -5.22 -14.14
CA VAL A 294 -13.23 -5.61 -13.10
C VAL A 294 -12.84 -6.96 -12.46
N ASN A 295 -13.37 -7.25 -11.28
CA ASN A 295 -13.03 -8.45 -10.50
C ASN A 295 -13.82 -9.71 -10.88
N GLU A 296 -14.75 -9.60 -11.81
CA GLU A 296 -15.68 -10.68 -12.15
C GLU A 296 -15.84 -10.77 -13.67
N ASP A 297 -16.30 -11.94 -14.13
CA ASP A 297 -16.89 -12.10 -15.45
C ASP A 297 -18.24 -11.37 -15.51
N SER A 298 -18.36 -10.37 -16.38
CA SER A 298 -19.51 -9.46 -16.43
C SER A 298 -20.80 -10.14 -16.88
N ASP A 299 -20.72 -11.13 -17.77
CA ASP A 299 -21.89 -11.91 -18.17
C ASP A 299 -22.38 -12.75 -16.97
N VAL A 300 -21.50 -13.48 -16.30
CA VAL A 300 -21.83 -14.26 -15.09
C VAL A 300 -22.38 -13.37 -13.98
N PHE A 301 -21.82 -12.19 -13.76
CA PHE A 301 -22.28 -11.23 -12.76
C PHE A 301 -23.72 -10.76 -13.01
N VAL A 302 -24.05 -10.41 -14.26
CA VAL A 302 -25.40 -9.97 -14.65
C VAL A 302 -26.40 -11.12 -14.51
N PHE A 303 -26.13 -12.28 -15.12
CA PHE A 303 -27.05 -13.40 -15.06
C PHE A 303 -27.18 -13.98 -13.66
N GLY A 304 -26.10 -14.07 -12.89
CA GLY A 304 -26.12 -14.50 -11.49
C GLY A 304 -27.03 -13.64 -10.60
N SER A 305 -27.28 -12.39 -11.01
CA SER A 305 -28.10 -11.46 -10.26
C SER A 305 -29.57 -11.45 -10.65
N PHE A 306 -29.90 -11.75 -11.90
CA PHE A 306 -31.27 -11.66 -12.42
C PHE A 306 -31.90 -13.01 -12.77
N HIS A 307 -31.09 -14.01 -13.12
CA HIS A 307 -31.52 -15.36 -13.50
C HIS A 307 -30.38 -16.38 -13.31
N PRO A 308 -30.01 -16.71 -12.06
CA PRO A 308 -28.86 -17.56 -11.75
C PRO A 308 -29.00 -18.98 -12.30
N GLU A 309 -30.23 -19.44 -12.58
CA GLU A 309 -30.49 -20.74 -13.18
C GLU A 309 -29.92 -20.85 -14.61
N LEU A 310 -29.84 -19.74 -15.35
CA LEU A 310 -29.23 -19.73 -16.69
C LEU A 310 -27.73 -20.04 -16.64
N CYS A 311 -27.02 -19.57 -15.62
CA CYS A 311 -25.59 -19.83 -15.43
C CYS A 311 -25.29 -21.33 -15.28
N GLN A 312 -26.22 -22.12 -14.75
CA GLN A 312 -26.05 -23.57 -14.56
C GLN A 312 -26.03 -24.34 -15.90
N THR A 313 -26.64 -23.77 -16.94
CA THR A 313 -26.74 -24.38 -18.28
C THR A 313 -25.73 -23.83 -19.28
N LEU A 314 -24.84 -22.92 -18.85
CA LEU A 314 -23.94 -22.15 -19.71
C LEU A 314 -23.08 -23.03 -20.61
N TYR A 315 -22.38 -24.00 -20.03
CA TYR A 315 -21.48 -24.89 -20.78
C TYR A 315 -22.23 -25.81 -21.74
N GLU A 316 -23.44 -26.26 -21.40
CA GLU A 316 -24.27 -27.06 -22.29
C GLU A 316 -24.77 -26.26 -23.49
N ARG A 317 -25.13 -24.98 -23.27
CA ARG A 317 -25.51 -24.06 -24.36
C ARG A 317 -24.32 -23.78 -25.27
N HIS A 318 -23.14 -23.51 -24.70
CA HIS A 318 -21.92 -23.31 -25.47
C HIS A 318 -21.49 -24.54 -26.26
N ALA A 319 -21.65 -25.75 -25.71
CA ALA A 319 -21.37 -26.98 -26.44
C ALA A 319 -22.26 -27.16 -27.69
N LYS A 320 -23.50 -26.64 -27.66
CA LYS A 320 -24.43 -26.66 -28.81
C LYS A 320 -24.17 -25.53 -29.80
N LYS A 321 -23.72 -24.37 -29.31
CA LYS A 321 -23.48 -23.14 -30.07
C LYS A 321 -22.12 -22.56 -29.65
N PRO A 322 -21.01 -22.97 -30.27
CA PRO A 322 -19.65 -22.67 -29.81
C PRO A 322 -19.19 -21.25 -30.19
N ILE A 323 -20.06 -20.26 -29.98
CA ILE A 323 -19.82 -18.83 -30.20
C ILE A 323 -20.41 -18.11 -28.98
N TRP A 324 -19.55 -17.72 -28.03
CA TRP A 324 -19.94 -17.15 -26.73
C TRP A 324 -20.94 -16.00 -26.82
N PRO A 325 -20.73 -14.94 -27.64
CA PRO A 325 -21.69 -13.86 -27.76
C PRO A 325 -23.09 -14.34 -28.15
N SER A 326 -23.17 -15.35 -29.02
CA SER A 326 -24.46 -15.89 -29.45
C SER A 326 -25.14 -16.76 -28.39
N VAL A 327 -24.39 -17.32 -27.43
CA VAL A 327 -24.95 -18.02 -26.26
C VAL A 327 -25.57 -17.01 -25.30
N PHE A 328 -24.86 -15.92 -25.01
CA PHE A 328 -25.36 -14.87 -24.13
C PHE A 328 -26.53 -14.08 -24.76
N ASP A 329 -26.54 -13.90 -26.09
CA ASP A 329 -27.72 -13.39 -26.83
C ASP A 329 -28.96 -14.27 -26.61
N ASP A 330 -28.83 -15.60 -26.71
CA ASP A 330 -29.92 -16.54 -26.44
C ASP A 330 -30.33 -16.51 -24.95
N MET A 331 -29.39 -16.31 -24.03
CA MET A 331 -29.69 -16.17 -22.60
C MET A 331 -30.42 -14.85 -22.29
N LEU A 332 -30.07 -13.74 -22.97
CA LEU A 332 -30.78 -12.47 -22.87
C LEU A 332 -32.21 -12.58 -23.41
N GLN A 333 -32.41 -13.37 -24.47
CA GLN A 333 -33.75 -13.74 -24.92
C GLN A 333 -34.54 -14.42 -23.80
N VAL A 334 -34.00 -15.48 -23.20
CA VAL A 334 -34.70 -16.20 -22.11
C VAL A 334 -34.95 -15.28 -20.91
N LEU A 335 -33.98 -14.44 -20.54
CA LEU A 335 -34.12 -13.46 -19.47
C LEU A 335 -35.29 -12.50 -19.75
N SER A 336 -35.41 -11.99 -20.98
CA SER A 336 -36.48 -11.06 -21.37
C SER A 336 -37.88 -11.70 -21.36
N GLU A 337 -37.97 -13.00 -21.63
CA GLU A 337 -39.21 -13.78 -21.66
C GLU A 337 -39.64 -14.21 -20.25
N GLU A 338 -38.72 -14.76 -19.44
CA GLU A 338 -39.02 -15.33 -18.13
C GLU A 338 -38.98 -14.32 -16.98
N ARG A 339 -38.22 -13.22 -17.12
CA ARG A 339 -38.07 -12.16 -16.11
C ARG A 339 -38.44 -10.80 -16.69
N PRO A 340 -39.72 -10.56 -17.04
CA PRO A 340 -40.12 -9.37 -17.80
C PRO A 340 -39.90 -8.02 -17.11
N ALA A 341 -39.71 -8.03 -15.78
CA ALA A 341 -39.36 -6.85 -14.98
C ALA A 341 -37.89 -6.42 -15.13
N VAL A 342 -37.03 -7.28 -15.68
CA VAL A 342 -35.60 -6.98 -15.89
C VAL A 342 -35.46 -6.23 -17.22
N THR A 343 -35.37 -4.90 -17.15
CA THR A 343 -35.19 -4.04 -18.33
C THR A 343 -33.71 -3.79 -18.63
N PRO A 344 -33.34 -3.34 -19.84
CA PRO A 344 -31.99 -2.89 -20.14
C PRO A 344 -31.44 -1.87 -19.14
N GLU A 345 -32.27 -0.96 -18.63
CA GLU A 345 -31.89 0.03 -17.63
C GLU A 345 -31.52 -0.62 -16.29
N LEU A 346 -32.27 -1.63 -15.86
CA LEU A 346 -31.95 -2.37 -14.64
C LEU A 346 -30.64 -3.16 -14.78
N ILE A 347 -30.40 -3.73 -15.97
CA ILE A 347 -29.12 -4.39 -16.29
C ILE A 347 -27.97 -3.35 -16.24
N ARG A 348 -28.17 -2.17 -16.84
CA ARG A 348 -27.21 -1.04 -16.80
C ARG A 348 -26.88 -0.64 -15.36
N GLU A 349 -27.89 -0.41 -14.53
CA GLU A 349 -27.71 -0.04 -13.11
C GLU A 349 -26.94 -1.10 -12.33
N LYS A 350 -27.18 -2.38 -12.65
CA LYS A 350 -26.51 -3.49 -11.99
C LYS A 350 -25.04 -3.59 -12.40
N VAL A 351 -24.77 -3.65 -13.71
CA VAL A 351 -23.40 -3.79 -14.22
C VAL A 351 -22.54 -2.55 -13.95
N ALA A 352 -23.16 -1.37 -13.84
CA ALA A 352 -22.49 -0.14 -13.40
C ALA A 352 -21.79 -0.29 -12.04
N ARG A 353 -22.31 -1.17 -11.17
CA ARG A 353 -21.79 -1.46 -9.82
C ARG A 353 -21.01 -2.77 -9.74
N ILE A 354 -20.59 -3.33 -10.88
CA ILE A 354 -19.71 -4.50 -10.90
C ILE A 354 -18.45 -4.21 -10.06
N PRO A 355 -17.99 -5.13 -9.19
CA PRO A 355 -16.83 -4.88 -8.36
C PRO A 355 -15.56 -4.61 -9.19
N VAL A 356 -14.87 -3.53 -8.84
CA VAL A 356 -13.61 -3.11 -9.47
C VAL A 356 -12.44 -3.40 -8.52
N GLN A 357 -11.29 -3.78 -9.06
CA GLN A 357 -10.04 -3.89 -8.32
C GLN A 357 -9.71 -2.58 -7.57
N ALA A 358 -9.31 -2.68 -6.30
CA ALA A 358 -8.87 -1.50 -5.53
C ALA A 358 -7.69 -0.80 -6.23
N ARG A 359 -7.71 0.54 -6.31
CA ARG A 359 -6.76 1.40 -7.06
C ARG A 359 -6.76 1.27 -8.59
N MET A 360 -7.56 0.40 -9.20
CA MET A 360 -7.57 0.27 -10.67
C MET A 360 -8.05 1.55 -11.37
N LEU A 361 -9.11 2.18 -10.84
CA LEU A 361 -9.61 3.46 -11.36
C LEU A 361 -8.52 4.55 -11.25
N ASP A 362 -7.81 4.62 -10.12
CA ASP A 362 -6.69 5.54 -9.90
C ASP A 362 -5.56 5.30 -10.90
N ALA A 363 -5.27 4.03 -11.24
CA ALA A 363 -4.24 3.67 -12.20
C ALA A 363 -4.60 4.13 -13.62
N ILE A 364 -5.86 3.95 -14.05
CA ILE A 364 -6.35 4.45 -15.35
C ILE A 364 -6.23 5.96 -15.41
N ARG A 365 -6.70 6.67 -14.37
CA ARG A 365 -6.60 8.13 -14.28
C ARG A 365 -5.15 8.60 -14.33
N MET A 366 -4.26 7.97 -13.56
CA MET A 366 -2.82 8.28 -13.57
C MET A 366 -2.18 8.09 -14.94
N ALA A 367 -2.51 7.00 -15.66
CA ALA A 367 -1.97 6.75 -16.99
C ALA A 367 -2.27 7.90 -17.95
N VAL A 368 -3.50 8.40 -17.94
CA VAL A 368 -3.94 9.50 -18.82
C VAL A 368 -3.43 10.84 -18.32
N GLU A 369 -3.70 11.17 -17.06
CA GLU A 369 -3.52 12.52 -16.51
C GLU A 369 -2.04 12.86 -16.25
N LEU A 370 -1.25 11.92 -15.72
CA LEU A 370 0.19 12.17 -15.45
C LEU A 370 1.07 11.81 -16.63
N PHE A 371 0.75 10.72 -17.33
CA PHE A 371 1.65 10.15 -18.33
C PHE A 371 1.19 10.39 -19.77
N GLY A 372 0.05 11.06 -19.97
CA GLY A 372 -0.47 11.38 -21.30
C GLY A 372 -0.74 10.14 -22.15
N ALA A 373 -1.03 8.99 -21.51
CA ALA A 373 -1.32 7.74 -22.18
C ALA A 373 -2.66 7.79 -22.89
N GLU A 374 -2.76 7.11 -24.04
CA GLU A 374 -4.07 6.71 -24.55
C GLU A 374 -4.45 5.39 -23.91
N VAL A 375 -5.56 5.36 -23.18
CA VAL A 375 -6.12 4.13 -22.61
C VAL A 375 -7.22 3.61 -23.53
N LYS A 376 -7.17 2.32 -23.86
CA LYS A 376 -8.18 1.62 -24.66
C LYS A 376 -8.56 0.29 -24.00
N VAL A 377 -9.76 -0.19 -24.27
CA VAL A 377 -10.22 -1.52 -23.80
C VAL A 377 -10.37 -2.44 -25.00
N ILE A 378 -9.82 -3.66 -24.91
CA ILE A 378 -10.04 -4.74 -25.87
C ILE A 378 -10.52 -5.95 -25.07
N SER A 379 -11.81 -6.23 -25.08
CA SER A 379 -12.43 -7.29 -24.27
C SER A 379 -13.34 -8.19 -25.09
N ASP A 380 -13.39 -9.47 -24.71
CA ASP A 380 -14.33 -10.45 -25.26
C ASP A 380 -15.73 -10.36 -24.63
N GLY A 381 -15.95 -9.44 -23.69
CA GLY A 381 -17.27 -9.04 -23.21
C GLY A 381 -18.05 -8.24 -24.26
N ASN A 382 -19.01 -7.41 -23.81
CA ASN A 382 -19.84 -6.63 -24.71
C ASN A 382 -19.81 -5.12 -24.43
N THR A 383 -20.07 -4.31 -25.46
CA THR A 383 -19.95 -2.84 -25.38
C THR A 383 -20.91 -2.24 -24.37
N PHE A 384 -22.12 -2.80 -24.21
CA PHE A 384 -23.12 -2.27 -23.29
C PHE A 384 -22.67 -2.37 -21.82
N TYR A 385 -22.10 -3.51 -21.39
CA TYR A 385 -21.62 -3.69 -20.02
C TYR A 385 -20.43 -2.80 -19.71
N ILE A 386 -19.45 -2.78 -20.60
CA ILE A 386 -18.21 -2.02 -20.43
C ILE A 386 -18.52 -0.51 -20.36
N GLU A 387 -19.29 0.01 -21.32
CA GLU A 387 -19.62 1.44 -21.35
C GLU A 387 -20.48 1.85 -20.15
N SER A 388 -21.43 1.01 -19.74
CA SER A 388 -22.27 1.28 -18.56
C SER A 388 -21.43 1.44 -17.29
N MET A 389 -20.40 0.60 -17.11
CA MET A 389 -19.49 0.73 -15.98
C MET A 389 -18.59 1.96 -16.10
N LEU A 390 -17.99 2.20 -17.28
CA LEU A 390 -17.11 3.35 -17.51
C LEU A 390 -17.84 4.69 -17.32
N GLU A 391 -19.11 4.78 -17.72
CA GLU A 391 -19.97 5.94 -17.47
C GLU A 391 -20.19 6.15 -15.97
N HIS A 392 -20.53 5.09 -15.23
CA HIS A 392 -20.81 5.18 -13.79
C HIS A 392 -19.59 5.55 -12.95
N GLN A 393 -18.40 5.09 -13.35
CA GLN A 393 -17.12 5.37 -12.67
C GLN A 393 -16.42 6.65 -13.17
N GLU A 394 -17.09 7.43 -14.03
CA GLU A 394 -16.58 8.68 -14.62
C GLU A 394 -15.27 8.50 -15.42
N LEU A 395 -15.04 7.32 -16.00
CA LEU A 395 -13.84 6.96 -16.75
C LEU A 395 -13.99 7.14 -18.27
N ARG A 396 -15.16 7.54 -18.77
CA ARG A 396 -15.39 7.70 -20.21
C ARG A 396 -14.45 8.72 -20.87
N GLN A 397 -14.01 9.71 -20.12
CA GLN A 397 -13.03 10.71 -20.59
C GLN A 397 -11.58 10.16 -20.60
N HIS A 398 -11.30 9.12 -19.81
CA HIS A 398 -9.98 8.50 -19.71
C HIS A 398 -9.80 7.34 -20.69
N VAL A 399 -10.85 6.55 -20.94
CA VAL A 399 -10.85 5.44 -21.89
C VAL A 399 -11.30 5.95 -23.26
N LYS A 400 -10.36 6.06 -24.19
CA LYS A 400 -10.59 6.67 -25.51
C LYS A 400 -11.47 5.84 -26.43
N GLU A 401 -11.39 4.51 -26.33
CA GLU A 401 -12.12 3.59 -27.22
C GLU A 401 -12.26 2.21 -26.59
N VAL A 402 -13.42 1.56 -26.83
CA VAL A 402 -13.74 0.20 -26.41
C VAL A 402 -13.95 -0.67 -27.64
N PHE A 403 -13.22 -1.78 -27.70
CA PHE A 403 -13.37 -2.82 -28.71
C PHE A 403 -13.90 -4.07 -28.01
N ALA A 404 -15.18 -4.38 -28.24
CA ALA A 404 -15.87 -5.52 -27.63
C ALA A 404 -17.06 -5.93 -28.51
N ASN A 405 -17.72 -7.04 -28.18
CA ASN A 405 -18.89 -7.53 -28.93
C ASN A 405 -20.03 -6.48 -28.91
N PRO A 406 -20.50 -5.99 -30.07
CA PRO A 406 -21.50 -4.93 -30.11
C PRO A 406 -22.88 -5.39 -29.62
N VAL A 407 -23.61 -4.45 -29.02
CA VAL A 407 -24.98 -4.68 -28.52
C VAL A 407 -25.99 -3.84 -29.29
N GLU A 408 -27.05 -4.49 -29.75
CA GLU A 408 -28.21 -3.90 -30.43
C GLU A 408 -29.44 -3.93 -29.51
N TYR A 409 -30.38 -3.01 -29.73
CA TYR A 409 -31.68 -3.02 -29.07
C TYR A 409 -32.72 -3.62 -30.02
N GLU A 410 -33.45 -4.64 -29.57
CA GLU A 410 -34.51 -5.29 -30.36
C GLU A 410 -35.86 -5.10 -29.68
N ALA A 411 -36.83 -4.57 -30.42
CA ALA A 411 -38.21 -4.44 -29.97
C ALA A 411 -38.91 -5.80 -29.97
N MET A 412 -39.61 -6.10 -28.89
CA MET A 412 -40.41 -7.31 -28.71
C MET A 412 -41.87 -7.05 -29.11
N ASP A 413 -42.61 -8.12 -29.39
CA ASP A 413 -44.02 -8.05 -29.82
C ASP A 413 -44.95 -7.38 -28.79
N ASP A 414 -44.57 -7.36 -27.51
CA ASP A 414 -45.30 -6.73 -26.42
C ASP A 414 -44.88 -5.27 -26.13
N GLY A 415 -44.04 -4.69 -27.00
CA GLY A 415 -43.57 -3.30 -26.89
C GLY A 415 -42.38 -3.11 -25.94
N ARG A 416 -41.90 -4.16 -25.26
CA ARG A 416 -40.64 -4.10 -24.50
C ARG A 416 -39.43 -4.15 -25.43
N THR A 417 -38.26 -3.84 -24.89
CA THR A 417 -36.98 -3.91 -25.62
C THR A 417 -36.04 -4.85 -24.91
N ARG A 418 -35.34 -5.69 -25.67
CA ARG A 418 -34.24 -6.53 -25.16
C ARG A 418 -32.91 -6.15 -25.78
N LEU A 419 -31.84 -6.52 -25.10
CA LEU A 419 -30.47 -6.40 -25.59
C LEU A 419 -30.12 -7.60 -26.47
N ARG A 420 -29.37 -7.34 -27.54
CA ARG A 420 -28.86 -8.36 -28.46
C ARG A 420 -27.36 -8.26 -28.63
N ILE A 421 -26.64 -9.35 -28.39
CA ILE A 421 -25.17 -9.37 -28.49
C ILE A 421 -24.78 -9.96 -29.84
N ARG A 422 -23.92 -9.26 -30.58
CA ARG A 422 -23.36 -9.72 -31.85
C ARG A 422 -21.86 -9.97 -31.73
N PRO A 423 -21.31 -11.00 -32.40
CA PRO A 423 -19.86 -11.19 -32.53
C PRO A 423 -19.16 -9.96 -33.14
N TYR A 424 -17.99 -9.59 -32.61
CA TYR A 424 -17.18 -8.48 -33.13
C TYR A 424 -16.72 -8.72 -34.59
N HIS A 425 -16.27 -9.93 -34.89
CA HIS A 425 -16.07 -10.42 -36.25
C HIS A 425 -17.33 -11.15 -36.69
N ALA A 426 -18.00 -10.63 -37.71
CA ALA A 426 -19.28 -11.13 -38.18
C ALA A 426 -19.22 -12.61 -38.62
N ASP A 427 -20.24 -13.38 -38.24
CA ASP A 427 -20.37 -14.85 -38.35
C ASP A 427 -20.27 -15.46 -39.76
N HIS A 428 -20.09 -14.65 -40.80
CA HIS A 428 -20.18 -15.05 -42.21
C HIS A 428 -18.84 -14.94 -42.98
N LEU A 429 -17.75 -14.69 -42.27
CA LEU A 429 -16.40 -14.71 -42.83
C LEU A 429 -15.63 -15.84 -42.17
N GLU A 430 -14.85 -16.56 -42.98
CA GLU A 430 -13.97 -17.65 -42.57
C GLU A 430 -13.23 -17.33 -41.26
N PRO A 431 -12.85 -18.36 -40.46
CA PRO A 431 -12.06 -18.15 -39.25
C PRO A 431 -10.97 -17.12 -39.53
N HIS A 432 -10.85 -16.08 -38.71
CA HIS A 432 -9.92 -14.96 -38.91
C HIS A 432 -8.42 -15.37 -38.91
N GLY A 433 -8.14 -16.66 -38.94
CA GLY A 433 -6.83 -17.27 -39.12
C GLY A 433 -6.01 -17.33 -37.84
N CYS A 434 -6.50 -16.80 -36.72
CA CYS A 434 -5.77 -16.82 -35.45
C CYS A 434 -6.03 -18.10 -34.67
N SER A 435 -4.96 -18.82 -34.32
CA SER A 435 -5.01 -20.02 -33.47
C SER A 435 -5.19 -19.73 -31.98
N TRP A 436 -5.10 -18.46 -31.57
CA TRP A 436 -5.08 -18.06 -30.14
C TRP A 436 -6.39 -17.47 -29.66
N CYS A 437 -7.22 -16.92 -30.55
CA CYS A 437 -8.43 -16.19 -30.18
C CYS A 437 -9.68 -16.99 -30.54
N PRO A 438 -10.80 -16.80 -29.82
CA PRO A 438 -12.09 -17.35 -30.22
C PRO A 438 -12.54 -16.75 -31.56
N THR A 439 -13.47 -17.44 -32.23
CA THR A 439 -13.91 -17.07 -33.60
C THR A 439 -14.59 -15.71 -33.66
N ASN A 440 -15.26 -15.29 -32.59
CA ASN A 440 -16.00 -14.03 -32.53
C ASN A 440 -15.10 -12.79 -32.47
N MET A 441 -13.87 -12.89 -31.93
CA MET A 441 -13.02 -11.70 -31.74
C MET A 441 -11.54 -12.04 -31.65
N CYS A 442 -10.70 -11.38 -32.47
CA CYS A 442 -9.25 -11.48 -32.36
C CYS A 442 -8.65 -10.22 -31.71
N LYS A 443 -8.42 -10.26 -30.39
CA LYS A 443 -7.83 -9.14 -29.63
C LYS A 443 -6.52 -8.63 -30.23
N GLY A 444 -5.70 -9.53 -30.78
CA GLY A 444 -4.44 -9.16 -31.40
C GLY A 444 -4.60 -8.39 -32.72
N SER A 445 -5.56 -8.75 -33.59
CA SER A 445 -5.76 -8.04 -34.87
C SER A 445 -6.28 -6.63 -34.64
N ILE A 446 -7.06 -6.45 -33.56
CA ILE A 446 -7.51 -5.16 -33.08
C ILE A 446 -6.33 -4.32 -32.59
N LEU A 447 -5.43 -4.88 -31.77
CA LEU A 447 -4.20 -4.19 -31.35
C LEU A 447 -3.34 -3.75 -32.54
N ASP A 448 -3.18 -4.58 -33.56
CA ASP A 448 -2.47 -4.20 -34.78
C ASP A 448 -3.16 -3.07 -35.54
N SER A 449 -4.50 -3.08 -35.59
CA SER A 449 -5.28 -2.02 -36.23
C SER A 449 -5.12 -0.69 -35.49
N ILE A 450 -5.11 -0.70 -34.16
CA ILE A 450 -4.80 0.49 -33.33
C ILE A 450 -3.40 1.03 -33.66
N ARG A 451 -2.38 0.17 -33.74
CA ARG A 451 -1.00 0.56 -34.06
C ARG A 451 -0.80 1.04 -35.50
N LYS A 452 -1.63 0.57 -36.44
CA LYS A 452 -1.64 1.05 -37.83
C LYS A 452 -2.20 2.47 -37.94
N VAL A 453 -3.21 2.80 -37.15
CA VAL A 453 -3.80 4.15 -37.13
C VAL A 453 -2.83 5.15 -36.50
N LYS A 454 -2.17 4.76 -35.41
CA LYS A 454 -1.23 5.62 -34.70
C LYS A 454 -0.03 4.84 -34.16
N PRO A 455 1.21 5.25 -34.47
CA PRO A 455 2.39 4.63 -33.87
C PRO A 455 2.54 5.06 -32.41
N TYR A 456 2.79 4.10 -31.53
CA TYR A 456 3.12 4.34 -30.12
C TYR A 456 4.56 3.93 -29.85
N SER A 457 5.25 4.68 -28.99
CA SER A 457 6.62 4.39 -28.54
C SER A 457 6.69 3.27 -27.52
N ARG A 458 5.57 3.04 -26.79
CA ARG A 458 5.42 1.93 -25.85
C ARG A 458 3.96 1.52 -25.73
N VAL A 459 3.74 0.23 -25.62
CA VAL A 459 2.45 -0.39 -25.29
C VAL A 459 2.57 -1.12 -23.96
N ILE A 460 1.59 -0.91 -23.07
CA ILE A 460 1.38 -1.74 -21.89
C ILE A 460 0.04 -2.45 -22.08
N TYR A 461 0.07 -3.78 -22.11
CA TYR A 461 -1.14 -4.60 -22.24
C TYR A 461 -1.43 -5.30 -20.91
N ILE A 462 -2.66 -5.19 -20.40
CA ILE A 462 -3.11 -5.77 -19.14
C ILE A 462 -4.22 -6.77 -19.46
N GLY A 463 -4.08 -8.01 -19.01
CA GLY A 463 -5.10 -9.04 -19.22
C GLY A 463 -4.89 -10.28 -18.36
N ASP A 464 -5.87 -11.19 -18.39
CA ASP A 464 -5.89 -12.44 -17.62
C ASP A 464 -6.29 -13.66 -18.49
N GLY A 465 -7.04 -13.43 -19.56
CA GLY A 465 -7.73 -14.46 -20.33
C GLY A 465 -6.91 -15.20 -21.39
N THR A 466 -7.52 -16.22 -21.97
CA THR A 466 -6.89 -17.00 -23.06
C THR A 466 -6.62 -16.14 -24.30
N GLY A 467 -7.58 -15.28 -24.66
CA GLY A 467 -7.52 -14.42 -25.86
C GLY A 467 -6.41 -13.38 -25.82
N ASP A 468 -5.95 -13.00 -24.63
CA ASP A 468 -4.93 -11.97 -24.36
C ASP A 468 -3.51 -12.42 -24.73
N PHE A 469 -3.31 -13.71 -24.92
CA PHE A 469 -2.04 -14.24 -25.40
C PHE A 469 -1.72 -13.74 -26.82
N CYS A 470 -2.75 -13.54 -27.65
CA CYS A 470 -2.59 -13.06 -29.01
C CYS A 470 -2.00 -11.63 -29.07
N PRO A 471 -2.59 -10.60 -28.43
CA PRO A 471 -1.98 -9.27 -28.37
C PRO A 471 -0.62 -9.29 -27.65
N ALA A 472 -0.46 -10.06 -26.56
CA ALA A 472 0.84 -10.19 -25.88
C ALA A 472 1.96 -10.67 -26.82
N SER A 473 1.67 -11.63 -27.71
CA SER A 473 2.64 -12.15 -28.69
C SER A 473 3.06 -11.13 -29.77
N ARG A 474 2.35 -10.01 -29.91
CA ARG A 474 2.64 -8.94 -30.89
C ARG A 474 3.48 -7.81 -30.31
N LEU A 475 3.76 -7.86 -29.00
CA LEU A 475 4.51 -6.85 -28.27
C LEU A 475 6.02 -7.10 -28.35
N SER A 476 6.78 -6.01 -28.37
CA SER A 476 8.23 -6.00 -28.48
C SER A 476 8.91 -5.86 -27.12
N LYS A 477 10.24 -5.96 -27.08
CA LYS A 477 11.03 -5.80 -25.84
C LYS A 477 10.89 -4.42 -25.16
N ASN A 478 10.41 -3.41 -25.89
CA ASN A 478 10.15 -2.07 -25.35
C ASN A 478 8.76 -1.92 -24.73
N ASP A 479 7.88 -2.89 -24.97
CA ASP A 479 6.51 -2.95 -24.46
C ASP A 479 6.45 -3.76 -23.16
N VAL A 480 5.30 -3.84 -22.50
CA VAL A 480 5.11 -4.63 -21.28
C VAL A 480 3.77 -5.37 -21.33
N VAL A 481 3.79 -6.63 -20.90
CA VAL A 481 2.57 -7.40 -20.60
C VAL A 481 2.41 -7.46 -19.08
N LEU A 482 1.30 -6.96 -18.56
CA LEU A 482 0.88 -7.18 -17.18
C LEU A 482 -0.13 -8.34 -17.19
N ALA A 483 0.34 -9.54 -16.89
CA ALA A 483 -0.48 -10.75 -16.90
C ALA A 483 -1.03 -11.01 -15.49
N ARG A 484 -2.34 -11.19 -15.35
CA ARG A 484 -2.93 -11.46 -14.02
C ARG A 484 -2.40 -12.79 -13.47
N SER A 485 -1.96 -12.79 -12.23
CA SER A 485 -1.43 -13.95 -11.51
C SER A 485 -2.38 -14.39 -10.41
N HIS A 486 -2.64 -15.71 -10.38
CA HIS A 486 -3.33 -16.51 -9.34
C HIS A 486 -4.68 -16.02 -8.78
N LEU A 487 -5.62 -16.96 -8.66
CA LEU A 487 -6.65 -16.94 -7.62
C LEU A 487 -6.13 -17.66 -6.37
N LEU A 488 -6.77 -17.43 -5.22
CA LEU A 488 -6.51 -18.11 -3.94
C LEU A 488 -6.46 -19.66 -4.03
N SER A 489 -6.92 -20.26 -5.13
CA SER A 489 -6.97 -21.70 -5.42
C SER A 489 -5.72 -22.32 -6.06
N GLY A 490 -4.67 -21.54 -6.35
CA GLY A 490 -3.35 -22.07 -6.74
C GLY A 490 -3.09 -22.23 -8.25
N GLU A 491 -4.10 -22.14 -9.12
CA GLU A 491 -3.90 -22.20 -10.58
C GLU A 491 -3.70 -20.79 -11.20
N PRO A 492 -2.70 -20.58 -12.09
CA PRO A 492 -2.52 -19.30 -12.77
C PRO A 492 -3.69 -18.99 -13.72
N TYR A 493 -3.99 -17.71 -13.95
CA TYR A 493 -4.96 -17.29 -14.98
C TYR A 493 -4.51 -17.70 -16.38
N ALA A 494 -5.45 -17.73 -17.32
CA ALA A 494 -5.28 -18.39 -18.60
C ALA A 494 -4.19 -17.76 -19.49
N LEU A 495 -4.01 -16.43 -19.45
CA LEU A 495 -2.92 -15.72 -20.11
C LEU A 495 -1.58 -16.22 -19.60
N GLN A 496 -1.39 -16.21 -18.27
CA GLN A 496 -0.14 -16.65 -17.65
C GLN A 496 0.15 -18.12 -17.95
N ARG A 497 -0.87 -18.99 -17.93
CA ARG A 497 -0.73 -20.41 -18.33
C ARG A 497 -0.26 -20.54 -19.77
N ARG A 498 -0.84 -19.78 -20.71
CA ARG A 498 -0.44 -19.80 -22.13
C ARG A 498 0.96 -19.26 -22.36
N ILE A 499 1.36 -18.20 -21.65
CA ILE A 499 2.73 -17.68 -21.67
C ILE A 499 3.71 -18.74 -21.19
N ASN A 500 3.41 -19.41 -20.06
CA ASN A 500 4.24 -20.47 -19.52
C ASN A 500 4.36 -21.68 -20.45
N ALA A 501 3.27 -22.05 -21.13
CA ALA A 501 3.23 -23.18 -22.07
C ALA A 501 3.91 -22.89 -23.41
N ASN A 502 4.16 -21.62 -23.76
CA ASN A 502 4.71 -21.22 -25.05
C ASN A 502 5.91 -20.25 -24.87
N PRO A 503 7.01 -20.70 -24.23
CA PRO A 503 8.16 -19.84 -23.96
C PRO A 503 8.77 -19.30 -25.26
N GLY A 504 9.14 -18.02 -25.25
CA GLY A 504 9.75 -17.34 -26.40
C GLY A 504 8.78 -16.80 -27.45
N VAL A 505 7.46 -17.05 -27.33
CA VAL A 505 6.47 -16.43 -28.22
C VAL A 505 6.23 -14.97 -27.86
N VAL A 506 6.09 -14.66 -26.57
CA VAL A 506 5.98 -13.28 -26.06
C VAL A 506 7.38 -12.70 -25.88
N GLN A 507 7.71 -11.68 -26.67
CA GLN A 507 9.02 -11.02 -26.65
C GLN A 507 9.09 -9.86 -25.64
N ALA A 508 7.94 -9.29 -25.28
CA ALA A 508 7.86 -8.26 -24.25
C ALA A 508 8.09 -8.83 -22.86
N PRO A 509 8.72 -8.06 -21.94
CA PRO A 509 8.71 -8.36 -20.52
C PRO A 509 7.28 -8.61 -20.00
N VAL A 510 7.09 -9.76 -19.35
CA VAL A 510 5.85 -10.14 -18.68
C VAL A 510 6.01 -9.91 -17.20
N VAL A 511 5.14 -9.10 -16.61
CA VAL A 511 5.14 -8.79 -15.18
C VAL A 511 3.81 -9.29 -14.59
N PRO A 512 3.83 -10.17 -13.58
CA PRO A 512 2.61 -10.62 -12.92
C PRO A 512 1.96 -9.49 -12.11
N TRP A 513 0.63 -9.54 -11.98
CA TRP A 513 -0.13 -8.66 -11.08
C TRP A 513 -1.32 -9.42 -10.47
N SER A 514 -1.67 -9.12 -9.23
CA SER A 514 -2.77 -9.80 -8.53
C SER A 514 -3.91 -8.84 -8.18
N THR A 515 -3.57 -7.58 -7.90
CA THR A 515 -4.52 -6.54 -7.48
C THR A 515 -4.33 -5.23 -8.26
N GLY A 516 -5.32 -4.34 -8.21
CA GLY A 516 -5.18 -3.01 -8.81
C GLY A 516 -4.10 -2.12 -8.17
N TYR A 517 -3.66 -2.41 -6.94
CA TYR A 517 -2.49 -1.78 -6.33
C TYR A 517 -1.20 -2.10 -7.08
N ASP A 518 -1.08 -3.31 -7.62
CA ASP A 518 0.08 -3.71 -8.42
C ASP A 518 0.11 -2.90 -9.71
N ILE A 519 -1.01 -2.83 -10.43
CA ILE A 519 -1.14 -2.02 -11.64
C ILE A 519 -0.77 -0.55 -11.36
N TYR A 520 -1.30 0.03 -10.28
CA TYR A 520 -0.97 1.39 -9.87
C TYR A 520 0.55 1.57 -9.64
N ARG A 521 1.18 0.70 -8.85
CA ARG A 521 2.64 0.76 -8.60
C ARG A 521 3.45 0.57 -9.89
N ARG A 522 3.02 -0.34 -10.77
CA ARG A 522 3.70 -0.61 -12.05
C ARG A 522 3.58 0.58 -13.00
N PHE A 523 2.44 1.26 -13.06
CA PHE A 523 2.26 2.42 -13.93
C PHE A 523 3.16 3.59 -13.52
N ALA A 524 3.31 3.84 -12.22
CA ALA A 524 4.26 4.84 -11.72
C ALA A 524 5.70 4.59 -12.24
N LYS A 525 6.07 3.33 -12.47
CA LYS A 525 7.39 2.92 -12.97
C LYS A 525 7.47 2.82 -14.50
N PHE A 526 6.45 2.28 -15.16
CA PHE A 526 6.51 1.85 -16.56
C PHE A 526 5.96 2.86 -17.55
N CYS A 527 5.20 3.85 -17.08
CA CYS A 527 4.61 4.88 -17.93
C CYS A 527 5.51 6.12 -18.10
N GLN A 528 6.57 6.26 -17.29
CA GLN A 528 7.50 7.39 -17.34
C GLN A 528 8.61 7.21 -18.39
N PRO A 529 8.87 8.20 -19.27
CA PRO A 529 10.05 8.22 -20.13
C PRO A 529 11.32 8.71 -19.37
N PRO A 530 12.52 8.17 -19.65
CA PRO A 530 12.80 7.06 -20.55
C PRO A 530 12.18 5.76 -20.01
N TYR A 531 11.48 5.03 -20.89
CA TYR A 531 10.68 3.89 -20.44
C TYR A 531 11.57 2.81 -19.83
N ALA A 532 11.37 2.56 -18.53
CA ALA A 532 12.04 1.47 -17.84
C ALA A 532 11.68 0.15 -18.54
N ILE A 533 12.67 -0.56 -19.05
CA ILE A 533 12.49 -1.95 -19.47
C ILE A 533 12.49 -2.74 -18.16
N PRO A 534 11.36 -3.38 -17.76
CA PRO A 534 11.40 -4.30 -16.63
C PRO A 534 12.50 -5.30 -16.92
N SER A 535 13.40 -5.55 -15.96
CA SER A 535 14.41 -6.57 -16.09
C SER A 535 13.72 -7.92 -16.29
N SER A 536 13.47 -8.28 -17.55
CA SER A 536 13.20 -9.65 -17.95
C SER A 536 14.54 -10.36 -17.87
N VAL A 537 15.02 -10.60 -16.65
CA VAL A 537 16.05 -11.61 -16.48
C VAL A 537 15.38 -12.90 -16.94
N PRO A 538 15.96 -13.63 -17.92
CA PRO A 538 15.48 -14.97 -18.21
C PRO A 538 15.35 -15.73 -16.89
N ARG A 539 14.38 -16.65 -16.78
CA ARG A 539 14.42 -17.69 -15.75
C ARG A 539 15.86 -18.21 -15.76
N ILE A 540 16.65 -17.84 -14.75
CA ILE A 540 18.04 -18.23 -14.69
C ILE A 540 17.99 -19.75 -14.75
N SER A 541 18.74 -20.35 -15.68
CA SER A 541 19.05 -21.76 -15.54
C SER A 541 19.88 -21.89 -14.27
N GLY A 542 19.16 -22.19 -13.17
CA GLY A 542 19.64 -22.24 -11.79
C GLY A 542 18.92 -21.24 -10.88
N SER A 543 18.00 -21.76 -10.05
CA SER A 543 17.17 -20.97 -9.12
C SER A 543 17.99 -20.44 -7.92
N VAL A 544 17.68 -19.25 -7.42
CA VAL A 544 18.18 -18.78 -6.12
C VAL A 544 17.20 -19.25 -5.04
N LEU A 545 17.72 -19.84 -3.97
CA LEU A 545 16.94 -20.21 -2.77
C LEU A 545 17.14 -19.15 -1.70
N VAL A 546 16.06 -18.60 -1.16
CA VAL A 546 16.09 -17.72 0.02
C VAL A 546 15.48 -18.47 1.19
N ILE A 547 16.23 -18.60 2.28
CA ILE A 547 15.79 -19.26 3.51
C ILE A 547 15.74 -18.23 4.63
N PHE A 548 14.58 -18.10 5.26
CA PHE A 548 14.43 -17.32 6.49
C PHE A 548 14.34 -18.26 7.70
N ASP A 549 15.11 -17.97 8.74
CA ASP A 549 14.64 -18.27 10.10
C ASP A 549 13.47 -17.36 10.46
N TYR A 550 12.61 -17.81 11.37
CA TYR A 550 11.42 -17.08 11.76
C TYR A 550 11.68 -16.14 12.94
N ASP A 551 11.85 -16.69 14.14
CA ASP A 551 12.08 -15.93 15.37
C ASP A 551 13.32 -15.05 15.25
N TRP A 552 13.23 -13.79 15.69
CA TRP A 552 14.30 -12.79 15.57
C TRP A 552 14.93 -12.61 14.18
N SER A 553 14.34 -13.16 13.13
CA SER A 553 14.84 -13.07 11.76
C SER A 553 13.75 -12.50 10.86
N LEU A 554 12.81 -13.32 10.39
CA LEU A 554 11.64 -12.83 9.65
C LEU A 554 10.73 -11.96 10.53
N ILE A 555 10.55 -12.34 11.79
CA ILE A 555 9.83 -11.54 12.79
C ILE A 555 10.82 -10.92 13.78
N ASN A 556 10.44 -9.80 14.40
CA ASN A 556 11.29 -9.08 15.34
C ASN A 556 11.02 -9.46 16.79
N GLU A 557 10.69 -10.72 17.06
CA GLU A 557 10.42 -11.22 18.41
C GLU A 557 10.69 -12.72 18.51
N ASN A 558 10.74 -13.25 19.74
CA ASN A 558 10.67 -14.69 19.99
C ASN A 558 9.20 -15.11 20.15
N SER A 559 8.65 -15.81 19.15
CA SER A 559 7.23 -16.20 19.09
C SER A 559 6.81 -17.10 20.26
N ASP A 560 7.68 -18.02 20.70
CA ASP A 560 7.46 -18.90 21.85
C ASP A 560 7.18 -18.14 23.15
N THR A 561 7.89 -17.03 23.39
CA THR A 561 7.65 -16.21 24.59
C THR A 561 6.60 -15.14 24.37
N PHE A 562 6.49 -14.60 23.15
CA PHE A 562 5.55 -13.53 22.79
C PHE A 562 4.10 -13.90 23.08
N ILE A 563 3.70 -15.14 22.75
CA ILE A 563 2.33 -15.59 22.98
C ILE A 563 1.95 -15.48 24.46
N PHE A 564 2.83 -15.90 25.38
CA PHE A 564 2.60 -15.80 26.80
C PHE A 564 2.68 -14.36 27.30
N GLN A 565 3.60 -13.54 26.78
CA GLN A 565 3.65 -12.10 27.11
C GLN A 565 2.34 -11.36 26.79
N LYS A 566 1.57 -11.83 25.80
CA LYS A 566 0.29 -11.22 25.42
C LYS A 566 -0.90 -11.85 26.12
N LEU A 567 -0.91 -13.16 26.27
CA LEU A 567 -2.08 -13.90 26.70
C LEU A 567 -2.02 -14.38 28.16
N TYR A 568 -0.83 -14.68 28.69
CA TYR A 568 -0.67 -15.13 30.06
C TYR A 568 0.73 -14.80 30.63
N PRO A 569 1.02 -13.52 30.92
CA PRO A 569 2.37 -13.08 31.29
C PRO A 569 2.93 -13.76 32.54
N GLU A 570 2.09 -14.08 33.51
CA GLU A 570 2.49 -14.72 34.77
C GLU A 570 3.04 -16.15 34.55
N LEU A 571 2.64 -16.82 33.45
CA LEU A 571 3.15 -18.15 33.14
C LEU A 571 4.65 -18.15 32.80
N LEU A 572 5.19 -17.01 32.35
CA LEU A 572 6.62 -16.85 32.04
C LEU A 572 7.51 -17.00 33.28
N ASP A 573 6.99 -16.78 34.49
CA ASP A 573 7.74 -16.98 35.73
C ASP A 573 8.13 -18.46 35.91
N THR A 574 7.34 -19.39 35.34
CA THR A 574 7.60 -20.84 35.41
C THR A 574 8.67 -21.32 34.42
N LEU A 575 8.95 -20.53 33.37
CA LEU A 575 9.87 -20.92 32.29
C LEU A 575 11.29 -21.18 32.80
N ARG A 576 11.78 -20.33 33.72
CA ARG A 576 13.12 -20.48 34.30
C ARG A 576 13.26 -21.79 35.08
N GLU A 577 12.23 -22.15 35.85
CA GLU A 577 12.22 -23.40 36.61
C GLU A 577 12.19 -24.62 35.68
N ARG A 578 11.30 -24.62 34.68
CA ARG A 578 11.18 -25.74 33.72
C ARG A 578 12.46 -26.01 32.96
N ARG A 579 13.19 -24.96 32.60
CA ARG A 579 14.49 -25.07 31.92
C ARG A 579 15.54 -25.83 32.74
N THR A 580 15.41 -25.92 34.07
CA THR A 580 16.31 -26.72 34.91
C THR A 580 15.96 -28.21 34.94
N LYS A 581 14.72 -28.58 34.58
CA LYS A 581 14.17 -29.94 34.74
C LYS A 581 13.93 -30.64 33.40
N GLN A 582 13.69 -29.89 32.34
CA GLN A 582 13.38 -30.39 31.01
C GLN A 582 14.42 -29.87 30.00
N PRO A 583 15.26 -30.75 29.42
CA PRO A 583 16.27 -30.32 28.45
C PRO A 583 15.70 -29.94 27.08
N SER A 584 14.50 -30.43 26.70
CA SER A 584 13.87 -30.11 25.42
C SER A 584 13.06 -28.82 25.50
N TRP A 585 13.47 -27.78 24.76
CA TRP A 585 12.75 -26.52 24.67
C TRP A 585 11.34 -26.70 24.09
N THR A 586 11.20 -27.45 22.99
CA THR A 586 9.90 -27.76 22.36
C THR A 586 8.95 -28.44 23.35
N LYS A 587 9.46 -29.34 24.19
CA LYS A 587 8.63 -29.99 25.22
C LYS A 587 8.18 -29.01 26.31
N ILE A 588 9.03 -28.07 26.71
CA ILE A 588 8.66 -26.99 27.66
C ILE A 588 7.53 -26.15 27.07
N MET A 589 7.65 -25.74 25.79
CA MET A 589 6.64 -24.93 25.12
C MET A 589 5.31 -25.67 24.99
N ASP A 590 5.34 -26.96 24.60
CA ASP A 590 4.14 -27.80 24.59
C ASP A 590 3.48 -27.85 25.98
N ASP A 591 4.25 -28.11 27.05
CA ASP A 591 3.71 -28.12 28.41
C ASP A 591 3.10 -26.78 28.82
N MET A 592 3.77 -25.66 28.53
CA MET A 592 3.26 -24.31 28.84
C MET A 592 1.98 -23.99 28.05
N LEU A 593 1.85 -24.42 26.81
CA LEU A 593 0.60 -24.31 26.05
C LEU A 593 -0.51 -25.19 26.64
N GLY A 594 -0.15 -26.29 27.30
CA GLY A 594 -1.07 -27.10 28.10
C GLY A 594 -1.58 -26.36 29.33
N ASP A 595 -0.70 -25.69 30.06
CA ASP A 595 -1.09 -24.87 31.22
C ASP A 595 -1.90 -23.66 30.80
N LEU A 596 -1.57 -23.02 29.66
CA LEU A 596 -2.38 -21.94 29.09
C LEU A 596 -3.83 -22.40 28.85
N ALA A 597 -4.01 -23.54 28.18
CA ALA A 597 -5.35 -24.08 27.90
C ALA A 597 -6.11 -24.52 29.16
N LYS A 598 -5.38 -24.91 30.22
CA LYS A 598 -5.95 -25.35 31.50
C LYS A 598 -6.34 -24.17 32.39
N ASP A 599 -5.44 -23.21 32.55
CA ASP A 599 -5.54 -22.13 33.52
C ASP A 599 -6.30 -20.91 32.97
N LYS A 600 -6.36 -20.77 31.64
CA LYS A 600 -7.06 -19.70 30.91
C LYS A 600 -8.08 -20.27 29.89
N PRO A 601 -9.15 -20.93 30.34
CA PRO A 601 -10.12 -21.59 29.46
C PRO A 601 -10.87 -20.64 28.51
N GLU A 602 -10.86 -19.33 28.79
CA GLU A 602 -11.42 -18.28 27.94
C GLU A 602 -10.60 -18.01 26.67
N ILE A 603 -9.33 -18.43 26.63
CA ILE A 603 -8.45 -18.25 25.48
C ILE A 603 -8.78 -19.31 24.43
N THR A 604 -9.25 -18.86 23.28
CA THR A 604 -9.61 -19.74 22.16
C THR A 604 -8.44 -19.92 21.18
N ALA A 605 -8.57 -20.93 20.30
CA ALA A 605 -7.63 -21.13 19.20
C ALA A 605 -7.50 -19.89 18.31
N ASP A 606 -8.62 -19.21 18.03
CA ASP A 606 -8.63 -18.01 17.18
C ASP A 606 -7.96 -16.82 17.86
N MET A 607 -8.08 -16.69 19.19
CA MET A 607 -7.32 -15.69 19.94
C MET A 607 -5.81 -15.95 19.87
N ILE A 608 -5.39 -17.22 19.95
CA ILE A 608 -3.97 -17.58 19.81
C ILE A 608 -3.49 -17.22 18.39
N ARG A 609 -4.24 -17.59 17.35
CA ARG A 609 -3.92 -17.25 15.95
C ARG A 609 -3.83 -15.75 15.72
N ASP A 610 -4.83 -14.98 16.19
CA ASP A 610 -4.85 -13.52 16.03
C ASP A 610 -3.68 -12.82 16.72
N VAL A 611 -3.27 -13.31 17.90
CA VAL A 611 -2.11 -12.75 18.60
C VAL A 611 -0.82 -13.03 17.83
N VAL A 612 -0.54 -14.28 17.48
CA VAL A 612 0.72 -14.64 16.80
C VAL A 612 0.79 -14.11 15.37
N ALA A 613 -0.36 -13.93 14.71
CA ALA A 613 -0.49 -13.27 13.42
C ALA A 613 0.05 -11.84 13.42
N ARG A 614 -0.03 -11.13 14.56
CA ARG A 614 0.33 -9.72 14.73
C ARG A 614 1.67 -9.54 15.46
N VAL A 615 2.51 -10.57 15.46
CA VAL A 615 3.85 -10.50 16.05
C VAL A 615 4.65 -9.37 15.40
N PRO A 616 5.43 -8.56 16.16
CA PRO A 616 6.17 -7.45 15.58
C PRO A 616 7.13 -7.89 14.48
N ILE A 617 7.16 -7.16 13.37
CA ILE A 617 8.06 -7.36 12.24
C ILE A 617 8.82 -6.05 12.00
N GLN A 618 10.11 -6.13 11.67
CA GLN A 618 10.87 -4.93 11.34
C GLN A 618 10.36 -4.31 10.04
N PRO A 619 10.36 -2.96 9.90
CA PRO A 619 10.07 -2.33 8.63
C PRO A 619 10.87 -2.98 7.50
N ARG A 620 10.23 -3.14 6.33
CA ARG A 620 10.85 -3.57 5.07
C ARG A 620 11.29 -5.04 5.01
N MET A 621 11.18 -5.79 6.11
CA MET A 621 11.45 -7.24 6.10
C MET A 621 10.48 -8.00 5.19
N LEU A 622 9.18 -7.70 5.26
CA LEU A 622 8.18 -8.32 4.36
C LEU A 622 8.37 -7.84 2.91
N ASP A 623 8.79 -6.59 2.71
CA ASP A 623 9.14 -6.10 1.38
C ASP A 623 10.30 -6.89 0.78
N ALA A 624 11.25 -7.35 1.60
CA ALA A 624 12.37 -8.17 1.15
C ALA A 624 11.93 -9.59 0.74
N VAL A 625 10.97 -10.18 1.45
CA VAL A 625 10.32 -11.44 1.06
C VAL A 625 9.63 -11.28 -0.30
N CYS A 626 8.80 -10.24 -0.46
CA CYS A 626 8.12 -9.94 -1.72
C CYS A 626 9.11 -9.61 -2.84
N LEU A 627 10.20 -8.89 -2.55
CA LEU A 627 11.26 -8.58 -3.52
C LEU A 627 11.87 -9.88 -4.06
N ALA A 628 12.29 -10.78 -3.17
CA ALA A 628 12.87 -12.06 -3.57
C ALA A 628 11.87 -12.90 -4.38
N ALA A 629 10.65 -13.09 -3.88
CA ALA A 629 9.65 -13.95 -4.50
C ALA A 629 9.07 -13.37 -5.79
N GLU A 630 8.60 -12.12 -5.78
CA GLU A 630 7.80 -11.55 -6.86
C GLU A 630 8.65 -10.88 -7.94
N GLN A 631 9.70 -10.15 -7.54
CA GLN A 631 10.53 -9.42 -8.49
C GLN A 631 11.61 -10.32 -9.09
N TYR A 632 12.22 -11.19 -8.29
CA TYR A 632 13.33 -12.03 -8.72
C TYR A 632 12.97 -13.50 -8.91
N SER A 633 11.71 -13.90 -8.63
CA SER A 633 11.26 -15.30 -8.76
C SER A 633 12.16 -16.28 -8.00
N ALA A 634 12.70 -15.86 -6.86
CA ALA A 634 13.48 -16.72 -5.99
C ALA A 634 12.56 -17.72 -5.27
N ASP A 635 13.07 -18.90 -4.99
CA ASP A 635 12.37 -19.89 -4.18
C ASP A 635 12.52 -19.50 -2.71
N VAL A 636 11.49 -18.94 -2.08
CA VAL A 636 11.54 -18.49 -0.69
C VAL A 636 10.96 -19.54 0.24
N LYS A 637 11.72 -19.95 1.26
CA LYS A 637 11.33 -20.95 2.25
C LYS A 637 11.58 -20.46 3.67
N ILE A 638 10.81 -20.96 4.63
CA ILE A 638 11.05 -20.74 6.06
C ILE A 638 11.58 -22.03 6.67
N VAL A 639 12.71 -21.95 7.38
CA VAL A 639 13.32 -23.06 8.12
C VAL A 639 13.57 -22.62 9.54
N SER A 640 12.67 -22.96 10.47
CA SER A 640 12.69 -22.41 11.82
C SER A 640 12.31 -23.38 12.93
N ASP A 641 12.91 -23.18 14.11
CA ASP A 641 12.62 -23.89 15.37
C ASP A 641 11.33 -23.41 16.06
N ALA A 642 10.58 -22.48 15.45
CA ALA A 642 9.24 -22.07 15.89
C ALA A 642 8.22 -23.22 15.71
N ASN A 643 6.96 -22.92 15.40
CA ASN A 643 5.97 -23.96 15.07
C ASN A 643 5.02 -23.55 13.95
N ALA A 644 4.42 -24.56 13.30
CA ALA A 644 3.60 -24.40 12.11
C ALA A 644 2.44 -23.41 12.29
N VAL A 645 1.68 -23.52 13.39
CA VAL A 645 0.52 -22.65 13.64
C VAL A 645 0.92 -21.18 13.75
N TYR A 646 2.08 -20.88 14.36
CA TYR A 646 2.53 -19.50 14.52
C TYR A 646 2.95 -18.89 13.19
N ILE A 647 3.73 -19.63 12.40
CA ILE A 647 4.23 -19.16 11.10
C ILE A 647 3.07 -19.01 10.12
N GLU A 648 2.20 -20.02 10.02
CA GLU A 648 1.05 -20.00 9.10
C GLU A 648 0.10 -18.84 9.41
N SER A 649 -0.22 -18.60 10.69
CA SER A 649 -1.09 -17.49 11.08
C SER A 649 -0.48 -16.12 10.72
N MET A 650 0.84 -15.96 10.83
CA MET A 650 1.55 -14.74 10.41
C MET A 650 1.50 -14.57 8.88
N LEU A 651 1.81 -15.64 8.14
CA LEU A 651 1.81 -15.60 6.68
C LEU A 651 0.42 -15.29 6.12
N GLU A 652 -0.65 -15.89 6.67
CA GLU A 652 -2.02 -15.61 6.29
C GLU A 652 -2.43 -14.16 6.60
N HIS A 653 -2.03 -13.63 7.76
CA HIS A 653 -2.38 -12.26 8.14
C HIS A 653 -1.72 -11.19 7.25
N HIS A 654 -0.54 -11.51 6.72
CA HIS A 654 0.27 -10.60 5.91
C HIS A 654 0.19 -10.88 4.40
N ASP A 655 -0.71 -11.77 3.96
CA ASP A 655 -0.88 -12.17 2.56
C ASP A 655 0.42 -12.73 1.92
N LEU A 656 1.25 -13.42 2.71
CA LEU A 656 2.56 -13.97 2.29
C LEU A 656 2.56 -15.47 1.97
N ALA A 657 1.41 -16.13 2.11
CA ALA A 657 1.28 -17.58 1.89
C ALA A 657 1.66 -18.02 0.46
N GLN A 658 1.59 -17.12 -0.53
CA GLN A 658 1.95 -17.40 -1.91
C GLN A 658 3.43 -17.11 -2.22
N GLN A 659 4.06 -16.25 -1.42
CA GLN A 659 5.46 -15.84 -1.57
C GLN A 659 6.40 -16.85 -0.92
N VAL A 660 5.95 -17.56 0.11
CA VAL A 660 6.71 -18.62 0.78
C VAL A 660 6.29 -19.98 0.23
N SER A 661 7.17 -20.63 -0.52
CA SER A 661 6.88 -21.91 -1.18
C SER A 661 6.79 -23.10 -0.23
N GLU A 662 7.46 -23.03 0.93
CA GLU A 662 7.49 -24.10 1.92
C GLU A 662 7.89 -23.59 3.31
N VAL A 663 7.18 -24.09 4.33
CA VAL A 663 7.51 -23.88 5.75
C VAL A 663 7.97 -25.21 6.35
N ILE A 664 9.21 -25.25 6.82
CA ILE A 664 9.82 -26.42 7.46
C ILE A 664 10.08 -26.05 8.92
N THR A 665 9.27 -26.58 9.83
CA THR A 665 9.29 -26.20 11.25
C THR A 665 8.71 -27.31 12.13
N ASN A 666 8.68 -27.11 13.45
CA ASN A 666 8.08 -28.06 14.37
C ASN A 666 6.56 -28.19 14.11
N PRO A 667 6.02 -29.43 13.98
CA PRO A 667 4.59 -29.63 13.76
C PRO A 667 3.78 -29.11 14.95
N ALA A 668 2.70 -28.40 14.65
CA ALA A 668 1.75 -27.95 15.65
C ALA A 668 0.31 -28.08 15.18
N ALA A 669 -0.60 -28.41 16.09
CA ALA A 669 -2.02 -28.51 15.79
C ALA A 669 -2.85 -28.33 17.06
N PHE A 670 -4.05 -27.76 16.90
CA PHE A 670 -5.04 -27.73 17.96
C PHE A 670 -5.65 -29.11 18.17
N LYS A 671 -5.54 -29.64 19.39
CA LYS A 671 -6.18 -30.89 19.81
C LYS A 671 -7.43 -30.58 20.63
N PRO A 672 -8.56 -31.26 20.37
CA PRO A 672 -9.78 -31.04 21.12
C PRO A 672 -9.62 -31.44 22.59
N LEU A 673 -10.28 -30.71 23.46
CA LEU A 673 -10.44 -30.97 24.89
C LEU A 673 -11.94 -31.08 25.22
N ASP A 674 -12.26 -31.57 26.43
CA ASP A 674 -13.64 -31.64 26.90
C ASP A 674 -14.31 -30.25 26.94
N GLY A 675 -15.59 -30.23 26.57
CA GLY A 675 -16.42 -29.01 26.57
C GLY A 675 -16.22 -28.12 25.34
N GLY A 676 -15.77 -28.67 24.20
CA GLY A 676 -15.62 -27.91 22.94
C GLY A 676 -14.39 -27.00 22.88
N ARG A 677 -13.48 -27.12 23.85
CA ARG A 677 -12.22 -26.37 23.91
C ARG A 677 -11.13 -27.08 23.11
N SER A 678 -9.98 -26.43 22.93
CA SER A 678 -8.80 -27.05 22.34
C SER A 678 -7.50 -26.55 22.97
N ARG A 679 -6.45 -27.37 22.90
CA ARG A 679 -5.08 -27.03 23.28
C ARG A 679 -4.20 -27.02 22.04
N LEU A 680 -3.31 -26.04 21.90
CA LEU A 680 -2.26 -26.10 20.91
C LEU A 680 -1.18 -27.10 21.36
N ASN A 681 -0.98 -28.16 20.59
CA ASN A 681 0.09 -29.12 20.80
C ASN A 681 1.24 -28.85 19.83
N VAL A 682 2.48 -28.97 20.31
CA VAL A 682 3.70 -28.79 19.51
C VAL A 682 4.60 -30.01 19.72
N GLY A 683 5.15 -30.56 18.64
CA GLY A 683 6.09 -31.69 18.66
C GLY A 683 7.39 -31.35 17.94
N PRO A 684 8.48 -32.11 18.15
CA PRO A 684 9.74 -31.88 17.45
C PRO A 684 9.66 -32.26 15.96
N TYR A 685 10.37 -31.54 15.09
CA TYR A 685 10.47 -31.87 13.66
C TYR A 685 11.16 -33.22 13.40
N HIS A 686 12.23 -33.51 14.14
CA HIS A 686 12.82 -34.85 14.23
C HIS A 686 12.14 -35.59 15.38
N ALA A 687 11.40 -36.65 15.07
CA ALA A 687 10.68 -37.43 16.07
C ALA A 687 11.60 -38.04 17.14
N ASP A 688 11.11 -38.12 18.38
CA ASP A 688 11.84 -38.57 19.57
C ASP A 688 12.27 -40.06 19.52
N ASP A 689 11.75 -40.84 18.58
CA ASP A 689 12.06 -42.26 18.37
C ASP A 689 13.27 -42.51 17.44
N VAL A 690 13.82 -41.44 16.87
CA VAL A 690 15.06 -41.45 16.09
C VAL A 690 16.17 -40.89 16.97
N ASP A 691 17.26 -41.65 17.13
CA ASP A 691 18.50 -41.21 17.80
C ASP A 691 18.75 -39.73 17.48
N PRO A 692 18.98 -38.84 18.47
CA PRO A 692 19.22 -37.42 18.22
C PRO A 692 20.15 -37.30 17.04
N HIS A 693 19.80 -36.45 16.08
CA HIS A 693 20.42 -36.32 14.76
C HIS A 693 21.96 -36.11 14.73
N GLY A 694 22.66 -36.22 15.85
CA GLY A 694 24.12 -36.25 15.96
C GLY A 694 24.78 -34.91 15.69
N CYS A 695 23.99 -33.85 15.45
CA CYS A 695 24.51 -32.51 15.22
C CYS A 695 24.95 -31.89 16.55
N ALA A 696 26.20 -31.47 16.62
CA ALA A 696 26.75 -30.76 17.78
C ALA A 696 26.23 -29.31 17.91
N TRP A 697 25.57 -28.78 16.87
CA TRP A 697 25.24 -27.36 16.76
C TRP A 697 23.76 -27.05 16.90
N CYS A 698 22.89 -28.01 16.59
CA CYS A 698 21.44 -27.84 16.58
C CYS A 698 20.80 -28.41 17.85
N PRO A 699 19.66 -27.85 18.30
CA PRO A 699 18.85 -28.47 19.33
C PRO A 699 18.28 -29.81 18.84
N THR A 700 17.85 -30.68 19.75
CA THR A 700 17.43 -32.05 19.42
C THR A 700 16.20 -32.12 18.54
N ASN A 701 15.36 -31.07 18.52
CA ASN A 701 14.10 -31.06 17.78
C ASN A 701 14.29 -30.91 16.26
N MET A 702 15.34 -30.23 15.78
CA MET A 702 15.47 -29.88 14.36
C MET A 702 16.92 -29.52 13.98
N CYS A 703 17.44 -30.08 12.88
CA CYS A 703 18.72 -29.65 12.30
C CYS A 703 18.53 -28.88 10.99
N LYS A 704 18.66 -27.55 11.07
CA LYS A 704 18.59 -26.65 9.92
C LYS A 704 19.64 -26.98 8.85
N GLY A 705 20.85 -27.42 9.24
CA GLY A 705 21.87 -27.85 8.27
C GLY A 705 21.45 -29.07 7.45
N ARG A 706 20.89 -30.11 8.07
CA ARG A 706 20.37 -31.28 7.33
C ARG A 706 19.22 -30.90 6.39
N ILE A 707 18.41 -29.92 6.79
CA ILE A 707 17.31 -29.41 5.97
C ILE A 707 17.87 -28.70 4.74
N VAL A 708 18.88 -27.82 4.90
CA VAL A 708 19.58 -27.19 3.77
C VAL A 708 20.18 -28.25 2.82
N ASP A 709 20.80 -29.31 3.36
CA ASP A 709 21.33 -30.41 2.54
C ASP A 709 20.21 -31.15 1.77
N THR A 710 19.02 -31.28 2.34
CA THR A 710 17.86 -31.89 1.67
C THR A 710 17.31 -30.98 0.58
N LEU A 711 17.16 -29.68 0.85
CA LEU A 711 16.70 -28.68 -0.12
C LEU A 711 17.63 -28.63 -1.34
N ARG A 712 18.95 -28.57 -1.12
CA ARG A 712 19.97 -28.59 -2.19
C ARG A 712 19.98 -29.90 -2.99
N ARG A 713 19.60 -31.03 -2.38
CA ARG A 713 19.45 -32.32 -3.08
C ARG A 713 18.17 -32.39 -3.90
N ALA A 714 17.11 -31.74 -3.44
CA ALA A 714 15.82 -31.71 -4.13
C ALA A 714 15.88 -30.82 -5.38
N HIS A 715 16.57 -29.69 -5.32
CA HIS A 715 16.69 -28.75 -6.43
C HIS A 715 18.10 -28.15 -6.55
N PRO A 716 18.68 -28.06 -7.75
CA PRO A 716 20.00 -27.49 -7.97
C PRO A 716 19.94 -25.95 -8.01
N TYR A 717 20.05 -25.34 -6.83
CA TYR A 717 20.12 -23.88 -6.71
C TYR A 717 21.52 -23.35 -7.08
N THR A 718 21.56 -22.21 -7.80
CA THR A 718 22.80 -21.49 -8.14
C THR A 718 23.42 -20.82 -6.92
N SER A 719 22.57 -20.27 -6.06
CA SER A 719 22.95 -19.61 -4.82
C SER A 719 21.87 -19.83 -3.75
N VAL A 720 22.29 -19.84 -2.50
CA VAL A 720 21.44 -19.83 -1.32
C VAL A 720 21.69 -18.55 -0.52
N LEU A 721 20.62 -17.82 -0.22
CA LEU A 721 20.61 -16.69 0.70
C LEU A 721 19.96 -17.15 2.00
N TYR A 722 20.70 -17.17 3.10
CA TYR A 722 20.19 -17.61 4.40
C TYR A 722 20.12 -16.46 5.38
N VAL A 723 18.94 -16.12 5.89
CA VAL A 723 18.71 -15.05 6.87
C VAL A 723 18.45 -15.67 8.23
N GLY A 724 19.31 -15.40 9.22
CA GLY A 724 19.21 -15.96 10.56
C GLY A 724 19.83 -15.09 11.65
N ASP A 725 19.59 -15.44 12.90
CA ASP A 725 20.09 -14.75 14.09
C ASP A 725 20.66 -15.72 15.14
N GLY A 726 20.13 -16.94 15.19
CA GLY A 726 20.25 -17.85 16.29
C GLY A 726 21.49 -18.72 16.24
N SER A 727 21.86 -19.25 17.40
CA SER A 727 22.91 -20.27 17.49
C SER A 727 22.62 -21.51 16.61
N GLY A 728 21.35 -21.90 16.46
CA GLY A 728 20.93 -23.05 15.64
C GLY A 728 21.20 -22.89 14.15
N ASP A 729 21.21 -21.64 13.65
CA ASP A 729 21.45 -21.30 12.24
C ASP A 729 22.89 -21.53 11.80
N PHE A 730 23.83 -21.60 12.76
CA PHE A 730 25.23 -21.84 12.45
C PHE A 730 25.41 -23.16 11.68
N CYS A 731 24.63 -24.20 12.01
CA CYS A 731 24.68 -25.44 11.25
C CYS A 731 24.26 -25.26 9.80
N ALA A 732 23.23 -24.46 9.52
CA ALA A 732 22.83 -24.13 8.15
C ALA A 732 23.94 -23.35 7.42
N ALA A 733 24.54 -22.35 8.07
CA ALA A 733 25.65 -21.57 7.52
C ALA A 733 26.85 -22.46 7.10
N THR A 734 27.18 -23.51 7.86
CA THR A 734 28.27 -24.45 7.50
C THR A 734 28.00 -25.31 6.26
N ARG A 735 26.75 -25.36 5.77
CA ARG A 735 26.36 -26.08 4.54
C ARG A 735 26.41 -25.21 3.29
N LEU A 736 26.54 -23.89 3.48
CA LEU A 736 26.55 -22.95 2.37
C LEU A 736 27.93 -22.90 1.70
N MET A 737 27.91 -22.72 0.38
CA MET A 737 29.07 -22.73 -0.50
C MET A 737 29.57 -21.31 -0.79
N LYS A 738 30.68 -21.19 -1.50
CA LYS A 738 31.33 -19.90 -1.80
C LYS A 738 30.43 -18.87 -2.53
N ASN A 739 29.44 -19.32 -3.30
CA ASN A 739 28.51 -18.45 -4.05
C ASN A 739 27.21 -18.14 -3.28
N ASP A 740 27.12 -18.59 -2.02
CA ASP A 740 25.99 -18.35 -1.14
C ASP A 740 26.28 -17.17 -0.20
N VAL A 741 25.23 -16.67 0.45
CA VAL A 741 25.32 -15.59 1.43
C VAL A 741 24.59 -15.97 2.72
N VAL A 742 25.24 -15.74 3.85
CA VAL A 742 24.63 -15.81 5.18
C VAL A 742 24.42 -14.38 5.67
N PHE A 743 23.16 -14.00 5.88
CA PHE A 743 22.77 -12.79 6.57
C PHE A 743 22.62 -13.08 8.05
N ALA A 744 23.64 -12.69 8.84
CA ALA A 744 23.67 -12.92 10.27
C ALA A 744 23.22 -11.68 11.05
N ARG A 745 22.20 -11.81 11.91
CA ARG A 745 21.71 -10.67 12.68
C ARG A 745 22.79 -10.14 13.62
N ALA A 746 23.05 -8.84 13.54
CA ALA A 746 24.03 -8.15 14.35
C ALA A 746 23.45 -7.79 15.73
N ASP A 747 24.34 -7.70 16.72
CA ASP A 747 24.01 -7.28 18.09
C ASP A 747 23.41 -5.86 18.10
N GLU A 748 22.39 -5.64 18.93
CA GLU A 748 21.75 -4.33 19.08
C GLU A 748 22.61 -3.40 19.95
N ALA A 749 22.53 -2.08 19.70
CA ALA A 749 23.25 -1.07 20.47
C ALA A 749 22.90 -1.06 21.97
N ASN A 750 21.74 -1.61 22.35
CA ASN A 750 21.31 -1.77 23.74
C ASN A 750 21.98 -2.97 24.46
N GLY A 751 22.88 -3.70 23.78
CA GLY A 751 23.62 -4.84 24.34
C GLY A 751 22.93 -6.19 24.16
N LYS A 752 21.77 -6.25 23.51
CA LYS A 752 21.14 -7.52 23.15
C LYS A 752 21.93 -8.18 22.03
N SER A 753 22.25 -9.46 22.21
CA SER A 753 23.14 -10.17 21.29
C SER A 753 22.53 -11.41 20.67
N TYR A 754 22.95 -11.69 19.45
CA TYR A 754 22.49 -12.83 18.65
C TYR A 754 23.56 -13.90 18.52
N GLY A 755 23.12 -15.15 18.33
CA GLY A 755 23.98 -16.32 18.46
C GLY A 755 24.78 -16.69 17.21
N LEU A 756 24.25 -16.36 16.02
CA LEU A 756 24.80 -16.79 14.75
C LEU A 756 26.18 -16.17 14.49
N GLN A 757 26.27 -14.84 14.50
CA GLN A 757 27.52 -14.12 14.25
C GLN A 757 28.64 -14.57 15.18
N LYS A 758 28.34 -14.70 16.49
CA LYS A 758 29.30 -15.18 17.49
C LYS A 758 29.86 -16.58 17.20
N ARG A 759 29.01 -17.49 16.70
CA ARG A 759 29.47 -18.85 16.33
C ARG A 759 30.31 -18.83 15.05
N ILE A 760 29.96 -17.98 14.09
CA ILE A 760 30.75 -17.76 12.88
C ILE A 760 32.13 -17.21 13.24
N ASP A 761 32.19 -16.16 14.06
CA ASP A 761 33.44 -15.52 14.47
C ASP A 761 34.35 -16.47 15.27
N ALA A 762 33.77 -17.35 16.08
CA ALA A 762 34.51 -18.39 16.81
C ALA A 762 34.99 -19.54 15.92
N ASN A 763 34.40 -19.73 14.75
CA ASN A 763 34.67 -20.86 13.84
C ASN A 763 34.74 -20.43 12.36
N PRO A 764 35.58 -19.42 12.00
CA PRO A 764 35.51 -18.77 10.69
C PRO A 764 35.84 -19.71 9.52
N ASN A 765 36.63 -20.74 9.77
CA ASN A 765 37.02 -21.72 8.74
C ASN A 765 35.91 -22.74 8.39
N MET A 766 34.79 -22.75 9.13
CA MET A 766 33.68 -23.69 8.89
C MET A 766 32.61 -23.15 7.93
N VAL A 767 32.60 -21.84 7.66
CA VAL A 767 31.62 -21.19 6.77
C VAL A 767 32.33 -20.71 5.52
N GLN A 768 31.94 -21.24 4.36
CA GLN A 768 32.53 -20.87 3.08
C GLN A 768 31.80 -19.73 2.38
N ALA A 769 30.52 -19.52 2.73
CA ALA A 769 29.67 -18.47 2.19
C ALA A 769 30.12 -17.08 2.65
N SER A 770 29.72 -16.06 1.88
CA SER A 770 29.90 -14.67 2.31
C SER A 770 29.00 -14.38 3.50
N VAL A 771 29.55 -13.81 4.57
CA VAL A 771 28.78 -13.47 5.78
C VAL A 771 28.54 -11.97 5.79
N VAL A 772 27.28 -11.57 5.81
CA VAL A 772 26.82 -10.18 5.79
C VAL A 772 26.03 -9.91 7.08
N PRO A 773 26.52 -9.05 7.98
CA PRO A 773 25.76 -8.68 9.16
C PRO A 773 24.56 -7.79 8.77
N TRP A 774 23.44 -7.94 9.46
CA TRP A 774 22.25 -7.09 9.27
C TRP A 774 21.64 -6.65 10.61
N SER A 775 21.03 -5.47 10.67
CA SER A 775 20.38 -4.94 11.89
C SER A 775 18.92 -4.56 11.67
N SER A 776 18.54 -4.30 10.41
CA SER A 776 17.21 -3.85 10.01
C SER A 776 16.66 -4.66 8.82
N GLY A 777 15.35 -4.64 8.63
CA GLY A 777 14.72 -5.19 7.42
C GLY A 777 15.13 -4.43 6.15
N ASP A 778 15.51 -3.15 6.25
CA ASP A 778 16.10 -2.38 5.15
C ASP A 778 17.46 -2.90 4.71
N ASP A 779 18.28 -3.40 5.65
CA ASP A 779 19.56 -4.03 5.30
C ASP A 779 19.31 -5.27 4.44
N ILE A 780 18.38 -6.15 4.86
CA ILE A 780 18.02 -7.35 4.09
C ILE A 780 17.45 -6.97 2.72
N TYR A 781 16.51 -6.01 2.66
CA TYR A 781 15.94 -5.55 1.40
C TYR A 781 17.02 -5.02 0.44
N SER A 782 17.91 -4.16 0.93
CA SER A 782 18.96 -3.53 0.13
C SER A 782 19.98 -4.54 -0.34
N GLN A 783 20.37 -5.48 0.52
CA GLN A 783 21.29 -6.55 0.16
C GLN A 783 20.68 -7.53 -0.84
N PHE A 784 19.38 -7.83 -0.73
CA PHE A 784 18.68 -8.63 -1.74
C PHE A 784 18.67 -7.90 -3.08
N ALA A 785 18.25 -6.63 -3.11
CA ALA A 785 18.28 -5.82 -4.34
C ALA A 785 19.68 -5.81 -4.97
N GLN A 786 20.72 -5.58 -4.17
CA GLN A 786 22.11 -5.59 -4.63
C GLN A 786 22.54 -6.97 -5.15
N PHE A 787 22.22 -8.05 -4.44
CA PHE A 787 22.59 -9.41 -4.84
C PHE A 787 21.94 -9.79 -6.17
N PHE A 788 20.64 -9.51 -6.33
CA PHE A 788 19.89 -9.90 -7.51
C PHE A 788 20.12 -8.99 -8.72
N ASP A 789 20.46 -7.71 -8.52
CA ASP A 789 20.76 -6.76 -9.61
C ASP A 789 22.25 -6.78 -10.03
N ALA A 790 23.11 -7.50 -9.32
CA ALA A 790 24.52 -7.63 -9.69
C ALA A 790 24.67 -8.33 -11.06
N PRO A 791 25.45 -7.77 -12.00
CA PRO A 791 25.70 -8.43 -13.29
C PRO A 791 26.42 -9.76 -13.05
N LEU A 792 25.91 -10.84 -13.67
CA LEU A 792 26.54 -12.17 -13.67
C LEU A 792 27.99 -12.04 -14.18
N LEU A 793 28.96 -12.35 -13.32
CA LEU A 793 30.39 -12.42 -13.65
C LEU A 793 30.73 -13.66 -14.49
#